data_AF-A0A363TMD3-F1
#
_entry.id   AF-A0A363TMD3-F1
#
_cell.length_a   1.000
_cell.length_b   1.000
_cell.length_c   1.000
_cell.angle_alpha   90.00
_cell.angle_beta   90.00
_cell.angle_gamma   90.00
#
_symmetry.space_group_name_H-M   'P 1'
#
loop_
_entity.id
_entity.type
_entity.pdbx_description
1 polymer ?
#
loop_
_entity_poly.entity_id
_entity_poly.type
_entity_poly.pdbx_seq_one_letter_code
_entity_poly.pdbx_strand_id
1 'polypeptide(L)'
;MRTADMFTRALRHHQAGELAEADRLYRKLLAAEPRHAHALHLRGVLAQQAGRHDDAVKLIGRAIALDPRVADFHYNLGLVHWSRGHRGEAIARWSDTIALNPDHADAHMNLGNALWSQGEPGRAEPHLRRAVALNPRAPAAHNNLGLALAALGRDADAIAQYQHAIALNADFVEATMNLAVTLQAAGRPDEALACARRALARRESPESQALAAEMIAGLGQVRDSAEMRALVMRSLSEGWGRQADVAAVGATLLKLDPALGPAIREAAELWPERLAAQGTFGAADLPADHALLRCLLVHARICDGAIEPYLTACRAALLACAEDEPAREDLIDFACALARQCFATEYVYACTADERARVQALRDAAERALASGGTIAPLRLAVLASYRPLAELPSADVLLAASWPPRLEELLTQQVRDVRAEARARAEIPRLTPIDDAVSQSVREQYEENPYPRWMTFTVSQRVSDLDLRLRRQFPWSPFAPSGAGTRFDALVAGCGTGQHALYVARLYGGARVLAIDLSLASLGYARARTQALGVTNLDYAQADILELGTIARSFDLIESAGVLHHLGDPHAGWRILLERLRPGGFMHVGLYSEIARRHVVTARAAIAARGLGASPDEIRGFREELLGLPEDHPLKPVTRTDDFFSLSDCRDLLFHVSEHRMTLPAIKRFLEENGLRFIGFELDSRTLRAYRARFPDDRSLTDLDRWHVFETENPDTFVGMYSLWLQKPGSEGRAGPERSGPNPVG
;
A
#
# COMPACT_ATOMS: atom_id res chain seq x y z
N MET A 1 -53.87 32.10 16.37
CA MET A 1 -52.44 32.30 16.73
C MET A 1 -51.84 33.22 15.67
N ARG A 2 -51.23 34.34 16.05
CA ARG A 2 -50.59 35.25 15.08
C ARG A 2 -49.39 34.52 14.43
N THR A 3 -49.10 34.80 13.17
CA THR A 3 -48.04 34.14 12.40
C THR A 3 -46.65 34.36 13.01
N ALA A 4 -46.38 35.54 13.57
CA ALA A 4 -45.17 35.83 14.35
C ALA A 4 -45.00 34.90 15.58
N ASP A 5 -46.07 34.66 16.34
CA ASP A 5 -46.04 33.74 17.49
C ASP A 5 -45.83 32.28 17.05
N MET A 6 -46.35 31.91 15.87
CA MET A 6 -46.12 30.60 15.26
C MET A 6 -44.65 30.39 14.88
N PHE A 7 -44.01 31.39 14.27
CA PHE A 7 -42.59 31.34 13.92
C PHE A 7 -41.70 31.20 15.15
N THR A 8 -41.92 32.03 16.18
CA THR A 8 -41.15 31.94 17.43
C THR A 8 -41.30 30.58 18.10
N ARG A 9 -42.51 30.01 18.13
CA ARG A 9 -42.73 28.66 18.65
C ARG A 9 -42.03 27.60 17.81
N ALA A 10 -42.14 27.67 16.48
CA ALA A 10 -41.46 26.74 15.57
C ALA A 10 -39.93 26.76 15.76
N LEU A 11 -39.36 27.96 15.96
CA LEU A 11 -37.93 28.13 16.23
C LEU A 11 -37.53 27.50 17.56
N ARG A 12 -38.31 27.69 18.65
CA ARG A 12 -38.03 27.04 19.94
C ARG A 12 -38.06 25.51 19.83
N HIS A 13 -39.08 24.95 19.17
CA HIS A 13 -39.16 23.51 18.95
C HIS A 13 -37.97 23.01 18.11
N HIS A 14 -37.53 23.77 17.11
CA HIS A 14 -36.34 23.44 16.32
C HIS A 14 -35.07 23.45 17.20
N GLN A 15 -34.86 24.49 18.00
CA GLN A 15 -33.72 24.61 18.92
C GLN A 15 -33.71 23.52 20.01
N ALA A 16 -34.89 23.04 20.42
CA ALA A 16 -35.05 21.94 21.37
C ALA A 16 -34.86 20.54 20.75
N GLY A 17 -34.66 20.44 19.42
CA GLY A 17 -34.53 19.17 18.71
C GLY A 17 -35.88 18.47 18.44
N GLU A 18 -37.01 19.13 18.70
CA GLU A 18 -38.36 18.63 18.45
C GLU A 18 -38.74 18.85 16.97
N LEU A 19 -37.97 18.21 16.06
CA LEU A 19 -37.97 18.51 14.62
C LEU A 19 -39.33 18.30 13.95
N ALA A 20 -40.09 17.30 14.38
CA ALA A 20 -41.43 17.02 13.84
C ALA A 20 -42.44 18.13 14.15
N GLU A 21 -42.40 18.65 15.37
CA GLU A 21 -43.28 19.73 15.80
C GLU A 21 -42.86 21.07 15.16
N ALA A 22 -41.56 21.30 15.03
CA ALA A 22 -41.02 22.42 14.28
C ALA A 22 -41.48 22.42 12.81
N ASP A 23 -41.34 21.30 12.09
CA ASP A 23 -41.82 21.20 10.69
C ASP A 23 -43.34 21.38 10.59
N ARG A 24 -44.12 20.84 11.54
CA ARG A 24 -45.59 21.04 11.58
C ARG A 24 -45.94 22.52 11.66
N LEU A 25 -45.27 23.26 12.55
CA LEU A 25 -45.49 24.69 12.73
C LEU A 25 -44.98 25.51 11.54
N TYR A 26 -43.81 25.18 10.97
CA TYR A 26 -43.34 25.83 9.74
C TYR A 26 -44.28 25.58 8.56
N ARG A 27 -44.84 24.37 8.40
CA ARG A 27 -45.86 24.09 7.37
C ARG A 27 -47.11 24.92 7.55
N LYS A 28 -47.62 25.00 8.78
CA LYS A 28 -48.80 25.79 9.09
C LYS A 28 -48.57 27.28 8.85
N LEU A 29 -47.37 27.77 9.19
CA LEU A 29 -46.96 29.15 8.93
C LEU A 29 -46.87 29.41 7.42
N LEU A 30 -46.24 28.53 6.65
CA LEU A 30 -46.08 28.68 5.20
C LEU A 30 -47.39 28.48 4.42
N ALA A 31 -48.38 27.80 4.99
CA ALA A 31 -49.73 27.76 4.44
C ALA A 31 -50.47 29.10 4.59
N ALA A 32 -50.24 29.81 5.70
CA ALA A 32 -50.80 31.14 5.94
C ALA A 32 -49.99 32.26 5.24
N GLU A 33 -48.67 32.12 5.20
CA GLU A 33 -47.73 33.09 4.63
C GLU A 33 -46.68 32.38 3.73
N PRO A 34 -47.04 32.06 2.46
CA PRO A 34 -46.16 31.31 1.56
C PRO A 34 -44.84 31.99 1.18
N ARG A 35 -44.72 33.30 1.48
CA ARG A 35 -43.56 34.15 1.20
C ARG A 35 -42.72 34.47 2.44
N HIS A 36 -42.92 33.76 3.56
CA HIS A 36 -42.11 33.95 4.77
C HIS A 36 -40.72 33.33 4.61
N ALA A 37 -39.72 34.13 4.20
CA ALA A 37 -38.38 33.67 3.83
C ALA A 37 -37.67 32.84 4.92
N HIS A 38 -37.65 33.30 6.18
CA HIS A 38 -37.00 32.55 7.28
C HIS A 38 -37.66 31.20 7.59
N ALA A 39 -38.98 31.08 7.44
CA ALA A 39 -39.70 29.83 7.65
C ALA A 39 -39.42 28.83 6.51
N LEU A 40 -39.30 29.32 5.27
CA LEU A 40 -38.83 28.51 4.13
C LEU A 40 -37.41 28.00 4.37
N HIS A 41 -36.49 28.90 4.76
CA HIS A 41 -35.11 28.56 5.06
C HIS A 41 -34.98 27.51 6.16
N LEU A 42 -35.57 27.75 7.34
CA LEU A 42 -35.44 26.85 8.49
C LEU A 42 -36.11 25.50 8.26
N ARG A 43 -37.23 25.46 7.50
CA ARG A 43 -37.82 24.20 7.07
C ARG A 43 -36.95 23.47 6.04
N GLY A 44 -36.23 24.20 5.19
CA GLY A 44 -35.22 23.65 4.30
C GLY A 44 -34.04 23.03 5.07
N VAL A 45 -33.58 23.68 6.14
CA VAL A 45 -32.56 23.13 7.05
C VAL A 45 -33.06 21.84 7.72
N LEU A 46 -34.32 21.77 8.17
CA LEU A 46 -34.92 20.54 8.67
C LEU A 46 -34.98 19.43 7.60
N ALA A 47 -35.31 19.79 6.35
CA ALA A 47 -35.29 18.85 5.24
C ALA A 47 -33.88 18.29 5.01
N GLN A 48 -32.86 19.14 5.09
CA GLN A 48 -31.45 18.73 4.99
C GLN A 48 -31.05 17.76 6.09
N GLN A 49 -31.36 18.09 7.35
CA GLN A 49 -31.08 17.24 8.51
C GLN A 49 -31.78 15.87 8.41
N ALA A 50 -32.91 15.81 7.72
CA ALA A 50 -33.65 14.58 7.45
C ALA A 50 -33.24 13.86 6.14
N GLY A 51 -32.14 14.27 5.49
CA GLY A 51 -31.64 13.66 4.24
C GLY A 51 -32.45 13.99 2.97
N ARG A 52 -33.46 14.86 3.06
CA ARG A 52 -34.28 15.30 1.91
C ARG A 52 -33.62 16.47 1.20
N HIS A 53 -32.48 16.22 0.56
CA HIS A 53 -31.64 17.25 -0.06
C HIS A 53 -32.35 18.05 -1.16
N ASP A 54 -33.18 17.42 -1.99
CA ASP A 54 -33.92 18.12 -3.05
C ASP A 54 -34.96 19.09 -2.50
N ASP A 55 -35.65 18.71 -1.43
CA ASP A 55 -36.60 19.59 -0.75
C ASP A 55 -35.87 20.76 -0.09
N ALA A 56 -34.72 20.51 0.53
CA ALA A 56 -33.87 21.54 1.11
C ALA A 56 -33.43 22.57 0.07
N VAL A 57 -32.94 22.13 -1.11
CA VAL A 57 -32.58 23.03 -2.22
C VAL A 57 -33.78 23.87 -2.67
N LYS A 58 -34.96 23.27 -2.86
CA LYS A 58 -36.16 24.00 -3.28
C LYS A 58 -36.60 25.03 -2.24
N LEU A 59 -36.63 24.66 -0.96
CA LEU A 59 -37.10 25.53 0.12
C LEU A 59 -36.13 26.69 0.39
N ILE A 60 -34.83 26.40 0.48
CA ILE A 60 -33.80 27.44 0.71
C ILE A 60 -33.65 28.31 -0.53
N GLY A 61 -33.69 27.75 -1.74
CA GLY A 61 -33.68 28.53 -2.98
C GLY A 61 -34.84 29.51 -3.08
N ARG A 62 -36.04 29.12 -2.65
CA ARG A 62 -37.18 30.04 -2.51
C ARG A 62 -36.95 31.13 -1.47
N ALA A 63 -36.29 30.81 -0.34
CA ALA A 63 -35.95 31.81 0.66
C ALA A 63 -34.97 32.86 0.11
N ILE A 64 -33.94 32.42 -0.63
CA ILE A 64 -32.98 33.31 -1.32
C ILE A 64 -33.66 34.18 -2.37
N ALA A 65 -34.58 33.62 -3.16
CA ALA A 65 -35.33 34.40 -4.16
C ALA A 65 -36.21 35.49 -3.54
N LEU A 66 -36.65 35.31 -2.29
CA LEU A 66 -37.45 36.28 -1.55
C LEU A 66 -36.60 37.35 -0.84
N ASP A 67 -35.46 36.94 -0.27
CA ASP A 67 -34.48 37.84 0.32
C ASP A 67 -33.05 37.35 0.08
N PRO A 68 -32.38 37.85 -0.98
CA PRO A 68 -31.04 37.38 -1.36
C PRO A 68 -29.93 37.91 -0.46
N ARG A 69 -30.22 38.85 0.46
CA ARG A 69 -29.20 39.52 1.29
C ARG A 69 -28.93 38.83 2.62
N VAL A 70 -29.65 37.74 2.92
CA VAL A 70 -29.46 36.97 4.16
C VAL A 70 -28.35 35.93 3.95
N ALA A 71 -27.18 36.18 4.52
CA ALA A 71 -25.99 35.33 4.37
C ALA A 71 -26.23 33.86 4.74
N ASP A 72 -26.98 33.60 5.82
CA ASP A 72 -27.27 32.25 6.32
C ASP A 72 -28.03 31.38 5.31
N PHE A 73 -28.85 31.99 4.44
CA PHE A 73 -29.60 31.25 3.43
C PHE A 73 -28.64 30.66 2.40
N HIS A 74 -27.67 31.44 1.94
CA HIS A 74 -26.63 30.97 1.04
C HIS A 74 -25.71 29.96 1.74
N TYR A 75 -25.35 30.19 3.00
CA TYR A 75 -24.48 29.30 3.75
C TYR A 75 -25.06 27.88 3.83
N ASN A 76 -26.32 27.79 4.26
CA ASN A 76 -27.01 26.50 4.39
C ASN A 76 -27.31 25.86 3.03
N LEU A 77 -27.56 26.63 1.96
CA LEU A 77 -27.65 26.07 0.62
C LEU A 77 -26.29 25.48 0.17
N GLY A 78 -25.18 26.14 0.52
CA GLY A 78 -23.83 25.62 0.29
C GLY A 78 -23.59 24.27 0.98
N LEU A 79 -24.03 24.14 2.25
CA LEU A 79 -23.98 22.84 2.96
C LEU A 79 -24.80 21.75 2.24
N VAL A 80 -25.99 22.08 1.72
CA VAL A 80 -26.83 21.12 0.98
C VAL A 80 -26.15 20.69 -0.31
N HIS A 81 -25.59 21.61 -1.09
CA HIS A 81 -24.85 21.29 -2.31
C HIS A 81 -23.62 20.42 -2.01
N TRP A 82 -22.90 20.72 -0.92
CA TRP A 82 -21.77 19.90 -0.48
C TRP A 82 -22.20 18.46 -0.18
N SER A 83 -23.29 18.25 0.56
CA SER A 83 -23.81 16.90 0.86
C SER A 83 -24.27 16.14 -0.40
N ARG A 84 -24.65 16.84 -1.47
CA ARG A 84 -24.99 16.25 -2.76
C ARG A 84 -23.78 15.93 -3.65
N GLY A 85 -22.57 16.32 -3.24
CA GLY A 85 -21.37 16.24 -4.07
C GLY A 85 -21.25 17.35 -5.12
N HIS A 86 -22.14 18.35 -5.10
CA HIS A 86 -22.14 19.50 -6.00
C HIS A 86 -21.14 20.56 -5.50
N ARG A 87 -19.83 20.25 -5.62
CA ARG A 87 -18.74 21.04 -5.02
C ARG A 87 -18.66 22.47 -5.56
N GLY A 88 -18.88 22.66 -6.87
CA GLY A 88 -18.82 23.98 -7.50
C GLY A 88 -19.90 24.93 -6.98
N GLU A 89 -21.14 24.45 -6.88
CA GLU A 89 -22.25 25.23 -6.33
C GLU A 89 -22.06 25.52 -4.84
N ALA A 90 -21.50 24.58 -4.07
CA ALA A 90 -21.19 24.83 -2.66
C ALA A 90 -20.18 25.98 -2.48
N ILE A 91 -19.10 25.97 -3.27
CA ILE A 91 -18.08 27.02 -3.28
C ILE A 91 -18.68 28.38 -3.66
N ALA A 92 -19.51 28.42 -4.70
CA ALA A 92 -20.20 29.64 -5.11
C ALA A 92 -21.08 30.19 -3.98
N ARG A 93 -21.86 29.33 -3.31
CA ARG A 93 -22.75 29.75 -2.21
C ARG A 93 -22.01 30.21 -0.97
N TRP A 94 -20.90 29.58 -0.58
CA TRP A 94 -20.09 30.10 0.52
C TRP A 94 -19.37 31.41 0.17
N SER A 95 -19.04 31.61 -1.12
CA SER A 95 -18.51 32.88 -1.60
C SER A 95 -19.57 33.99 -1.50
N ASP A 96 -20.81 33.71 -1.89
CA ASP A 96 -21.96 34.61 -1.71
C ASP A 96 -22.19 34.94 -0.21
N THR A 97 -22.09 33.94 0.68
CA THR A 97 -22.16 34.17 2.13
C THR A 97 -21.10 35.15 2.62
N ILE A 98 -19.84 34.99 2.19
CA ILE A 98 -18.73 35.87 2.60
C ILE A 98 -18.88 37.28 2.03
N ALA A 99 -19.41 37.40 0.80
CA ALA A 99 -19.68 38.70 0.20
C ALA A 99 -20.77 39.48 0.98
N LEU A 100 -21.75 38.78 1.54
CA LEU A 100 -22.83 39.36 2.35
C LEU A 100 -22.42 39.57 3.82
N ASN A 101 -21.60 38.68 4.38
CA ASN A 101 -21.08 38.74 5.74
C ASN A 101 -19.60 38.32 5.76
N PRO A 102 -18.66 39.29 5.65
CA PRO A 102 -17.22 39.04 5.66
C PRO A 102 -16.69 38.41 6.97
N ASP A 103 -17.47 38.42 8.04
CA ASP A 103 -17.10 37.89 9.36
C ASP A 103 -17.72 36.52 9.64
N HIS A 104 -18.28 35.86 8.62
CA HIS A 104 -18.85 34.52 8.76
C HIS A 104 -17.75 33.44 8.83
N ALA A 105 -17.30 33.12 10.05
CA ALA A 105 -16.20 32.18 10.29
C ALA A 105 -16.38 30.80 9.62
N ASP A 106 -17.55 30.18 9.73
CA ASP A 106 -17.80 28.84 9.17
C ASP A 106 -17.81 28.83 7.64
N ALA A 107 -18.25 29.91 6.99
CA ALA A 107 -18.23 30.02 5.53
C ALA A 107 -16.78 30.14 5.03
N HIS A 108 -15.94 30.93 5.71
CA HIS A 108 -14.51 30.98 5.45
C HIS A 108 -13.84 29.61 5.64
N MET A 109 -14.17 28.88 6.72
CA MET A 109 -13.62 27.55 6.98
C MET A 109 -14.04 26.54 5.89
N ASN A 110 -15.33 26.48 5.54
CA ASN A 110 -15.86 25.55 4.55
C ASN A 110 -15.35 25.85 3.15
N LEU A 111 -15.29 27.11 2.75
CA LEU A 111 -14.70 27.53 1.47
C LEU A 111 -13.21 27.17 1.42
N GLY A 112 -12.46 27.46 2.47
CA GLY A 112 -11.04 27.10 2.56
C GLY A 112 -10.81 25.60 2.44
N ASN A 113 -11.56 24.79 3.19
CA ASN A 113 -11.47 23.32 3.11
C ASN A 113 -11.86 22.79 1.72
N ALA A 114 -12.89 23.36 1.10
CA ALA A 114 -13.31 22.95 -0.24
C ALA A 114 -12.24 23.27 -1.30
N LEU A 115 -11.64 24.47 -1.26
CA LEU A 115 -10.54 24.85 -2.15
C LEU A 115 -9.31 23.95 -1.93
N TRP A 116 -8.97 23.64 -0.67
CA TRP A 116 -7.91 22.69 -0.38
C TRP A 116 -8.20 21.31 -0.97
N SER A 117 -9.43 20.82 -0.83
CA SER A 117 -9.86 19.52 -1.39
C SER A 117 -9.82 19.48 -2.93
N GLN A 118 -9.85 20.65 -3.59
CA GLN A 118 -9.68 20.79 -5.04
C GLN A 118 -8.21 20.90 -5.46
N GLY A 119 -7.26 20.82 -4.52
CA GLY A 119 -5.84 20.99 -4.80
C GLY A 119 -5.42 22.45 -4.95
N GLU A 120 -6.18 23.40 -4.39
CA GLU A 120 -5.90 24.84 -4.45
C GLU A 120 -5.49 25.42 -3.08
N PRO A 121 -4.44 24.91 -2.40
CA PRO A 121 -4.10 25.30 -1.04
C PRO A 121 -3.71 26.78 -0.92
N GLY A 122 -3.17 27.39 -1.99
CA GLY A 122 -2.84 28.83 -2.01
C GLY A 122 -4.07 29.74 -1.96
N ARG A 123 -5.21 29.32 -2.55
CA ARG A 123 -6.49 30.03 -2.40
C ARG A 123 -7.19 29.68 -1.08
N ALA A 124 -6.97 28.48 -0.57
CA ALA A 124 -7.54 28.05 0.72
C ALA A 124 -6.97 28.82 1.91
N GLU A 125 -5.64 29.03 1.95
CA GLU A 125 -4.93 29.68 3.06
C GLU A 125 -5.57 30.98 3.57
N PRO A 126 -5.84 32.01 2.74
CA PRO A 126 -6.39 33.28 3.22
C PRO A 126 -7.75 33.11 3.89
N HIS A 127 -8.62 32.23 3.37
CA HIS A 127 -9.92 31.95 4.00
C HIS A 127 -9.76 31.23 5.34
N LEU A 128 -8.85 30.26 5.44
CA LEU A 128 -8.60 29.51 6.67
C LEU A 128 -7.97 30.38 7.76
N ARG A 129 -7.05 31.29 7.39
CA ARG A 129 -6.52 32.31 8.32
C ARG A 129 -7.62 33.22 8.83
N ARG A 130 -8.54 33.65 7.95
CA ARG A 130 -9.68 34.47 8.37
C ARG A 130 -10.61 33.72 9.31
N ALA A 131 -10.88 32.43 9.06
CA ALA A 131 -11.66 31.59 9.97
C ALA A 131 -11.01 31.48 11.37
N VAL A 132 -9.71 31.24 11.44
CA VAL A 132 -8.95 31.21 12.71
C VAL A 132 -9.00 32.57 13.42
N ALA A 133 -8.87 33.68 12.69
CA ALA A 133 -8.93 35.02 13.29
C ALA A 133 -10.33 35.35 13.85
N LEU A 134 -11.40 34.90 13.18
CA LEU A 134 -12.78 35.11 13.60
C LEU A 134 -13.19 34.19 14.76
N ASN A 135 -12.67 32.96 14.80
CA ASN A 135 -12.93 32.00 15.86
C ASN A 135 -11.65 31.25 16.28
N PRO A 136 -10.81 31.85 17.16
CA PRO A 136 -9.52 31.27 17.56
C PRO A 136 -9.65 30.06 18.50
N ARG A 137 -10.88 29.71 18.92
CA ARG A 137 -11.14 28.54 19.78
C ARG A 137 -11.72 27.36 19.02
N ALA A 138 -11.74 27.40 17.68
CA ALA A 138 -12.20 26.30 16.84
C ALA A 138 -11.04 25.38 16.44
N PRO A 139 -10.91 24.17 17.03
CA PRO A 139 -9.82 23.24 16.67
C PRO A 139 -9.82 22.90 15.17
N ALA A 140 -11.00 22.75 14.58
CA ALA A 140 -11.17 22.44 13.15
C ALA A 140 -10.58 23.51 12.23
N ALA A 141 -10.69 24.80 12.60
CA ALA A 141 -10.12 25.89 11.81
C ALA A 141 -8.58 25.84 11.80
N HIS A 142 -7.97 25.57 12.95
CA HIS A 142 -6.52 25.38 13.07
C HIS A 142 -6.05 24.14 12.31
N ASN A 143 -6.73 23.00 12.43
CA ASN A 143 -6.40 21.80 11.66
C ASN A 143 -6.45 22.05 10.15
N ASN A 144 -7.52 22.69 9.65
CA ASN A 144 -7.67 22.94 8.22
C ASN A 144 -6.62 23.95 7.71
N LEU A 145 -6.28 24.98 8.50
CA LEU A 145 -5.17 25.87 8.19
C LEU A 145 -3.83 25.09 8.13
N GLY A 146 -3.60 24.17 9.08
CA GLY A 146 -2.44 23.28 9.06
C GLY A 146 -2.35 22.45 7.77
N LEU A 147 -3.48 21.88 7.31
CA LEU A 147 -3.54 21.11 6.06
C LEU A 147 -3.15 21.94 4.84
N ALA A 148 -3.64 23.18 4.75
CA ALA A 148 -3.29 24.09 3.66
C ALA A 148 -1.80 24.50 3.71
N LEU A 149 -1.27 24.77 4.91
CA LEU A 149 0.15 25.14 5.09
C LEU A 149 1.10 23.98 4.76
N ALA A 150 0.78 22.76 5.20
CA ALA A 150 1.56 21.56 4.85
C ALA A 150 1.55 21.33 3.33
N ALA A 151 0.38 21.47 2.69
CA ALA A 151 0.24 21.40 1.23
C ALA A 151 0.94 22.56 0.48
N LEU A 152 1.44 23.58 1.18
CA LEU A 152 2.28 24.66 0.62
C LEU A 152 3.77 24.47 0.97
N GLY A 153 4.14 23.35 1.62
CA GLY A 153 5.51 23.08 2.08
C GLY A 153 5.94 23.92 3.29
N ARG A 154 4.99 24.50 4.03
CA ARG A 154 5.24 25.33 5.22
C ARG A 154 5.07 24.50 6.50
N ASP A 155 5.88 23.46 6.62
CA ASP A 155 5.72 22.42 7.64
C ASP A 155 5.78 22.96 9.07
N ALA A 156 6.68 23.91 9.36
CA ALA A 156 6.80 24.52 10.68
C ALA A 156 5.52 25.26 11.10
N ASP A 157 4.92 26.01 10.18
CA ASP A 157 3.65 26.71 10.43
C ASP A 157 2.51 25.71 10.61
N ALA A 158 2.48 24.65 9.78
CA ALA A 158 1.48 23.60 9.87
C ALA A 158 1.53 22.86 11.22
N ILE A 159 2.73 22.47 11.67
CA ILE A 159 2.97 21.85 12.98
C ILE A 159 2.41 22.72 14.11
N ALA A 160 2.69 24.03 14.09
CA ALA A 160 2.19 24.95 15.11
C ALA A 160 0.65 24.99 15.14
N GLN A 161 0.00 24.98 13.97
CA GLN A 161 -1.47 24.95 13.90
C GLN A 161 -2.06 23.64 14.41
N TYR A 162 -1.48 22.49 14.07
CA TYR A 162 -1.96 21.20 14.61
C TYR A 162 -1.77 21.11 16.12
N GLN A 163 -0.63 21.57 16.65
CA GLN A 163 -0.40 21.64 18.09
C GLN A 163 -1.42 22.53 18.80
N HIS A 164 -1.80 23.66 18.19
CA HIS A 164 -2.85 24.52 18.73
C HIS A 164 -4.23 23.84 18.71
N ALA A 165 -4.57 23.15 17.62
CA ALA A 165 -5.81 22.37 17.52
C ALA A 165 -5.88 21.29 18.62
N ILE A 166 -4.78 20.58 18.88
CA ILE A 166 -4.66 19.55 19.93
C ILE A 166 -4.71 20.16 21.33
N ALA A 167 -4.15 21.36 21.52
CA ALA A 167 -4.23 22.07 22.81
C ALA A 167 -5.67 22.52 23.13
N LEU A 168 -6.44 22.91 22.11
CA LEU A 168 -7.86 23.26 22.25
C LEU A 168 -8.75 22.03 22.46
N ASN A 169 -8.43 20.91 21.81
CA ASN A 169 -9.13 19.63 21.97
C ASN A 169 -8.14 18.46 21.87
N ALA A 170 -7.79 17.88 23.03
CA ALA A 170 -6.86 16.77 23.11
C ALA A 170 -7.37 15.47 22.46
N ASP A 171 -8.68 15.35 22.25
CA ASP A 171 -9.32 14.20 21.59
C ASP A 171 -9.50 14.42 20.08
N PHE A 172 -8.95 15.50 19.51
CA PHE A 172 -8.99 15.74 18.07
C PHE A 172 -7.95 14.89 17.33
N VAL A 173 -8.30 13.63 17.10
CA VAL A 173 -7.42 12.60 16.52
C VAL A 173 -6.90 12.99 15.14
N GLU A 174 -7.74 13.61 14.29
CA GLU A 174 -7.37 14.04 12.94
C GLU A 174 -6.18 15.02 12.97
N ALA A 175 -6.18 15.98 13.90
CA ALA A 175 -5.06 16.92 14.06
C ALA A 175 -3.78 16.21 14.55
N THR A 176 -3.92 15.20 15.42
CA THR A 176 -2.78 14.39 15.90
C THR A 176 -2.18 13.54 14.77
N MET A 177 -3.02 12.97 13.91
CA MET A 177 -2.57 12.20 12.74
C MET A 177 -1.87 13.10 11.72
N ASN A 178 -2.47 14.26 11.39
CA ASN A 178 -1.86 15.23 10.48
C ASN A 178 -0.52 15.78 11.00
N LEU A 179 -0.41 15.97 12.33
CA LEU A 179 0.83 16.33 12.98
C LEU A 179 1.90 15.23 12.80
N ALA A 180 1.55 13.96 12.99
CA ALA A 180 2.50 12.84 12.80
C ALA A 180 3.06 12.82 11.36
N VAL A 181 2.19 12.88 10.35
CA VAL A 181 2.59 12.90 8.93
C VAL A 181 3.49 14.10 8.63
N THR A 182 3.15 15.29 9.16
CA THR A 182 3.94 16.50 8.93
C THR A 182 5.29 16.46 9.65
N LEU A 183 5.37 15.86 10.85
CA LEU A 183 6.63 15.65 11.57
C LEU A 183 7.54 14.67 10.82
N GLN A 184 6.99 13.59 10.27
CA GLN A 184 7.73 12.65 9.42
C GLN A 184 8.24 13.35 8.15
N ALA A 185 7.39 14.16 7.51
CA ALA A 185 7.75 14.99 6.38
C ALA A 185 8.81 16.05 6.74
N ALA A 186 8.86 16.53 7.98
CA ALA A 186 9.88 17.46 8.48
C ALA A 186 11.16 16.77 9.00
N GLY A 187 11.27 15.44 8.89
CA GLY A 187 12.46 14.70 9.34
C GLY A 187 12.55 14.48 10.85
N ARG A 188 11.41 14.48 11.56
CA ARG A 188 11.30 14.28 13.02
C ARG A 188 10.56 12.96 13.35
N PRO A 189 11.11 11.79 13.00
CA PRO A 189 10.39 10.51 13.03
C PRO A 189 10.02 10.04 14.45
N ASP A 190 10.85 10.31 15.46
CA ASP A 190 10.55 9.92 16.85
C ASP A 190 9.29 10.64 17.38
N GLU A 191 9.16 11.93 17.08
CA GLU A 191 7.98 12.72 17.46
C GLU A 191 6.75 12.34 16.64
N ALA A 192 6.96 11.97 15.37
CA ALA A 192 5.91 11.46 14.50
C ALA A 192 5.32 10.14 15.05
N LEU A 193 6.18 9.19 15.44
CA LEU A 193 5.76 7.94 16.07
C LEU A 193 5.05 8.17 17.41
N ALA A 194 5.52 9.12 18.23
CA ALA A 194 4.84 9.49 19.47
C ALA A 194 3.42 10.02 19.20
N CYS A 195 3.24 10.83 18.16
CA CYS A 195 1.91 11.31 17.74
C CYS A 195 1.03 10.16 17.21
N ALA A 196 1.57 9.26 16.38
CA ALA A 196 0.82 8.11 15.87
C ALA A 196 0.35 7.18 17.00
N ARG A 197 1.22 6.90 18.00
CA ARG A 197 0.87 6.14 19.21
C ARG A 197 -0.25 6.81 20.01
N ARG A 198 -0.20 8.14 20.14
CA ARG A 198 -1.28 8.91 20.80
C ARG A 198 -2.59 8.82 20.04
N ALA A 199 -2.56 8.94 18.71
CA ALA A 199 -3.74 8.80 17.87
C ALA A 199 -4.36 7.40 18.01
N LEU A 200 -3.52 6.35 17.92
CA LEU A 200 -3.93 4.95 18.08
C LEU A 200 -4.56 4.68 19.46
N ALA A 201 -3.96 5.19 20.53
CA ALA A 201 -4.47 5.01 21.90
C ALA A 201 -5.80 5.75 22.16
N ARG A 202 -6.06 6.85 21.43
CA ARG A 202 -7.29 7.66 21.58
C ARG A 202 -8.44 7.09 20.77
N ARG A 203 -8.16 6.71 19.52
CA ARG A 203 -9.13 6.08 18.62
C ARG A 203 -8.40 5.06 17.78
N GLU A 204 -8.55 3.80 18.16
CA GLU A 204 -8.10 2.69 17.36
C GLU A 204 -8.99 2.55 16.13
N SER A 205 -8.39 2.75 14.97
CA SER A 205 -9.05 2.77 13.66
C SER A 205 -8.04 2.29 12.61
N PRO A 206 -8.49 1.75 11.47
CA PRO A 206 -7.58 1.35 10.39
C PRO A 206 -6.61 2.47 9.98
N GLU A 207 -7.06 3.73 10.00
CA GLU A 207 -6.24 4.91 9.69
C GLU A 207 -5.12 5.13 10.72
N SER A 208 -5.44 5.06 12.01
CA SER A 208 -4.44 5.25 13.07
C SER A 208 -3.47 4.06 13.18
N GLN A 209 -3.92 2.84 12.87
CA GLN A 209 -3.08 1.64 12.76
C GLN A 209 -2.08 1.77 11.61
N ALA A 210 -2.54 2.10 10.40
CA ALA A 210 -1.64 2.27 9.26
C ALA A 210 -0.66 3.42 9.43
N LEU A 211 -1.10 4.53 10.01
CA LEU A 211 -0.21 5.62 10.36
C LEU A 211 0.88 5.16 11.35
N ALA A 212 0.53 4.37 12.37
CA ALA A 212 1.52 3.82 13.30
C ALA A 212 2.52 2.91 12.58
N ALA A 213 2.07 2.02 11.69
CA ALA A 213 2.94 1.16 10.88
C ALA A 213 3.88 1.98 9.99
N GLU A 214 3.37 3.02 9.32
CA GLU A 214 4.17 3.94 8.51
C GLU A 214 5.23 4.68 9.34
N MET A 215 4.86 5.17 10.53
CA MET A 215 5.82 5.86 11.42
C MET A 215 6.88 4.90 11.99
N ILE A 216 6.53 3.63 12.25
CA ILE A 216 7.51 2.60 12.64
C ILE A 216 8.51 2.37 11.50
N ALA A 217 8.02 2.14 10.29
CA ALA A 217 8.85 1.94 9.10
C ALA A 217 9.74 3.15 8.78
N GLY A 218 9.27 4.37 9.09
CA GLY A 218 9.97 5.63 8.85
C GLY A 218 11.06 6.00 9.87
N LEU A 219 11.35 5.14 10.85
CA LEU A 219 12.36 5.42 11.88
C LEU A 219 13.78 5.43 11.29
N GLY A 220 14.53 6.50 11.56
CA GLY A 220 15.95 6.58 11.19
C GLY A 220 16.86 5.80 12.14
N GLN A 221 16.50 5.74 13.42
CA GLN A 221 17.21 5.00 14.45
C GLN A 221 16.19 4.22 15.29
N VAL A 222 16.39 2.91 15.41
CA VAL A 222 15.54 2.05 16.22
C VAL A 222 16.10 1.98 17.63
N ARG A 223 15.25 2.24 18.63
CA ARG A 223 15.57 2.06 20.05
C ARG A 223 14.77 0.90 20.59
N ASP A 224 15.46 -0.02 21.25
CA ASP A 224 14.83 -1.17 21.85
C ASP A 224 14.13 -0.81 23.16
N SER A 225 12.85 -1.19 23.27
CA SER A 225 12.03 -1.05 24.47
C SER A 225 10.87 -2.06 24.42
N ALA A 226 10.33 -2.43 25.58
CA ALA A 226 9.17 -3.33 25.65
C ALA A 226 7.96 -2.79 24.87
N GLU A 227 7.74 -1.47 24.93
CA GLU A 227 6.66 -0.80 24.17
C GLU A 227 6.91 -0.85 22.67
N MET A 228 8.16 -0.66 22.22
CA MET A 228 8.50 -0.75 20.80
C MET A 228 8.31 -2.18 20.28
N ARG A 229 8.81 -3.19 21.00
CA ARG A 229 8.61 -4.61 20.66
C ARG A 229 7.12 -4.96 20.58
N ALA A 230 6.33 -4.53 21.56
CA ALA A 230 4.88 -4.75 21.57
C ALA A 230 4.18 -4.08 20.38
N LEU A 231 4.56 -2.85 20.04
CA LEU A 231 3.98 -2.11 18.93
C LEU A 231 4.30 -2.77 17.58
N VAL A 232 5.56 -3.19 17.37
CA VAL A 232 5.98 -3.94 16.17
C VAL A 232 5.23 -5.26 16.07
N MET A 233 5.14 -6.03 17.16
CA MET A 233 4.42 -7.31 17.18
C MET A 233 2.94 -7.14 16.82
N ARG A 234 2.25 -6.15 17.39
CA ARG A 234 0.85 -5.86 17.05
C ARG A 234 0.70 -5.43 15.59
N SER A 235 1.58 -4.54 15.12
CA SER A 235 1.57 -4.09 13.72
C SER A 235 1.73 -5.25 12.74
N LEU A 236 2.52 -6.26 13.10
CA LEU A 236 2.75 -7.44 12.28
C LEU A 236 1.56 -8.42 12.34
N SER A 237 1.12 -8.77 13.55
CA SER A 237 0.09 -9.79 13.76
C SER A 237 -1.31 -9.34 13.32
N GLU A 238 -1.63 -8.07 13.53
CA GLU A 238 -2.91 -7.47 13.16
C GLU A 238 -2.89 -6.90 11.73
N GLY A 239 -1.72 -6.87 11.08
CA GLY A 239 -1.59 -6.44 9.70
C GLY A 239 -1.86 -4.95 9.48
N TRP A 240 -1.23 -4.04 10.23
CA TRP A 240 -1.55 -2.60 10.16
C TRP A 240 -1.10 -1.90 8.86
N GLY A 241 -0.15 -2.48 8.13
CA GLY A 241 0.40 -1.89 6.91
C GLY A 241 1.24 -2.88 6.11
N ARG A 242 2.20 -2.38 5.33
CA ARG A 242 3.16 -3.23 4.60
C ARG A 242 4.06 -3.95 5.59
N GLN A 243 4.00 -5.28 5.57
CA GLN A 243 4.64 -6.11 6.59
C GLN A 243 6.16 -6.10 6.49
N ALA A 244 6.70 -6.05 5.27
CA ALA A 244 8.15 -5.98 5.03
C ALA A 244 8.79 -4.77 5.73
N ASP A 245 8.19 -3.60 5.59
CA ASP A 245 8.71 -2.35 6.15
C ASP A 245 8.80 -2.39 7.70
N VAL A 246 7.77 -2.95 8.35
CA VAL A 246 7.76 -3.12 9.82
C VAL A 246 8.67 -4.27 10.25
N ALA A 247 8.79 -5.32 9.44
CA ALA A 247 9.65 -6.46 9.74
C ALA A 247 11.14 -6.09 9.76
N ALA A 248 11.57 -5.13 8.92
CA ALA A 248 12.93 -4.59 8.96
C ALA A 248 13.27 -3.94 10.33
N VAL A 249 12.30 -3.23 10.94
CA VAL A 249 12.44 -2.71 12.30
C VAL A 249 12.49 -3.85 13.32
N GLY A 250 11.65 -4.87 13.16
CA GLY A 250 11.67 -6.08 13.99
C GLY A 250 13.01 -6.83 13.94
N ALA A 251 13.59 -7.00 12.75
CA ALA A 251 14.91 -7.58 12.54
C ALA A 251 16.01 -6.76 13.26
N THR A 252 15.90 -5.43 13.21
CA THR A 252 16.81 -4.54 13.95
C THR A 252 16.68 -4.74 15.46
N LEU A 253 15.47 -4.87 16.00
CA LEU A 253 15.23 -5.15 17.41
C LEU A 253 15.78 -6.52 17.83
N LEU A 254 15.69 -7.56 16.98
CA LEU A 254 16.32 -8.86 17.26
C LEU A 254 17.84 -8.77 17.38
N LYS A 255 18.49 -7.98 16.51
CA LYS A 255 19.96 -7.76 16.57
C LYS A 255 20.40 -6.96 17.80
N LEU A 256 19.53 -6.10 18.31
CA LEU A 256 19.76 -5.32 19.54
C LEU A 256 19.40 -6.09 20.81
N ASP A 257 18.65 -7.19 20.71
CA ASP A 257 18.22 -7.98 21.85
C ASP A 257 19.44 -8.59 22.60
N PRO A 258 19.53 -8.44 23.94
CA PRO A 258 20.68 -8.96 24.69
C PRO A 258 20.84 -10.48 24.67
N ALA A 259 19.75 -11.24 24.50
CA ALA A 259 19.77 -12.70 24.49
C ALA A 259 20.06 -13.26 23.09
N LEU A 260 19.50 -12.66 22.03
CA LEU A 260 19.67 -13.15 20.65
C LEU A 260 20.81 -12.46 19.89
N GLY A 261 21.02 -11.17 20.13
CA GLY A 261 21.96 -10.33 19.38
C GLY A 261 23.38 -10.90 19.29
N PRO A 262 23.98 -11.41 20.40
CA PRO A 262 25.29 -12.05 20.35
C PRO A 262 25.32 -13.26 19.40
N ALA A 263 24.36 -14.18 19.50
CA ALA A 263 24.30 -15.38 18.67
C ALA A 263 24.03 -15.05 17.19
N ILE A 264 23.22 -14.03 16.91
CA ILE A 264 22.99 -13.54 15.54
C ILE A 264 24.28 -13.00 14.93
N ARG A 265 25.04 -12.18 15.68
CA ARG A 265 26.32 -11.64 15.20
C ARG A 265 27.34 -12.74 14.97
N GLU A 266 27.47 -13.66 15.92
CA GLU A 266 28.39 -14.80 15.81
C GLU A 266 28.06 -15.67 14.59
N ALA A 267 26.78 -15.98 14.36
CA ALA A 267 26.35 -16.72 13.17
C ALA A 267 26.74 -16.01 11.86
N ALA A 268 26.60 -14.68 11.81
CA ALA A 268 26.93 -13.89 10.63
C ALA A 268 28.44 -13.78 10.40
N GLU A 269 29.24 -13.64 11.46
CA GLU A 269 30.70 -13.53 11.40
C GLU A 269 31.37 -14.85 11.01
N LEU A 270 30.78 -15.99 11.41
CA LEU A 270 31.29 -17.32 11.06
C LEU A 270 30.95 -17.77 9.64
N TRP A 271 29.96 -17.14 9.01
CA TRP A 271 29.45 -17.58 7.72
C TRP A 271 30.54 -17.63 6.63
N PRO A 272 30.64 -18.71 5.81
CA PRO A 272 29.67 -19.80 5.64
C PRO A 272 29.82 -20.98 6.60
N GLU A 273 30.76 -20.96 7.54
CA GLU A 273 30.83 -21.97 8.60
C GLU A 273 29.62 -21.81 9.53
N ARG A 274 29.00 -22.93 9.92
CA ARG A 274 27.77 -22.92 10.73
C ARG A 274 28.10 -22.98 12.21
N LEU A 275 27.34 -22.26 13.05
CA LEU A 275 27.46 -22.32 14.52
C LEU A 275 27.49 -23.77 15.06
N ALA A 276 26.62 -24.64 14.52
CA ALA A 276 26.55 -26.03 14.93
C ALA A 276 27.86 -26.82 14.70
N ALA A 277 28.70 -26.41 13.73
CA ALA A 277 29.99 -27.05 13.44
C ALA A 277 31.02 -26.82 14.56
N GLN A 278 30.84 -25.79 15.39
CA GLN A 278 31.70 -25.52 16.54
C GLN A 278 31.30 -26.33 17.79
N GLY A 279 30.16 -27.03 17.75
CA GLY A 279 29.66 -27.84 18.86
C GLY A 279 29.10 -27.04 20.05
N THR A 280 28.97 -25.72 19.90
CA THR A 280 28.53 -24.78 20.94
C THR A 280 27.06 -24.38 20.86
N PHE A 281 26.36 -24.72 19.76
CA PHE A 281 24.96 -24.37 19.53
C PHE A 281 24.11 -25.61 19.27
N GLY A 282 23.16 -25.90 20.17
CA GLY A 282 22.29 -27.06 20.12
C GLY A 282 20.86 -26.78 20.59
N ALA A 283 20.11 -27.83 20.97
CA ALA A 283 18.69 -27.73 21.34
C ALA A 283 18.44 -26.80 22.55
N ALA A 284 19.40 -26.71 23.48
CA ALA A 284 19.30 -25.85 24.66
C ALA A 284 19.45 -24.36 24.33
N ASP A 285 20.08 -24.02 23.20
CA ASP A 285 20.35 -22.64 22.77
C ASP A 285 19.25 -22.09 21.84
N LEU A 286 18.24 -22.92 21.53
CA LEU A 286 17.11 -22.52 20.69
C LEU A 286 16.24 -21.47 21.39
N PRO A 287 15.84 -20.40 20.69
CA PRO A 287 15.07 -19.30 21.26
C PRO A 287 13.57 -19.60 21.30
N ALA A 288 13.20 -20.75 21.88
CA ALA A 288 11.88 -21.36 21.76
C ALA A 288 10.72 -20.46 22.24
N ASP A 289 10.97 -19.64 23.27
CA ASP A 289 9.99 -18.76 23.91
C ASP A 289 10.09 -17.29 23.45
N HIS A 290 11.00 -16.96 22.53
CA HIS A 290 11.28 -15.57 22.16
C HIS A 290 10.16 -14.97 21.29
N ALA A 291 9.28 -14.18 21.93
CA ALA A 291 8.02 -13.71 21.35
C ALA A 291 8.16 -12.89 20.06
N LEU A 292 9.09 -11.93 19.98
CA LEU A 292 9.27 -11.10 18.78
C LEU A 292 9.77 -11.91 17.58
N LEU A 293 10.69 -12.85 17.83
CA LEU A 293 11.23 -13.72 16.78
C LEU A 293 10.13 -14.61 16.20
N ARG A 294 9.36 -15.26 17.09
CA ARG A 294 8.21 -16.08 16.68
C ARG A 294 7.16 -15.27 15.93
N CYS A 295 6.90 -14.03 16.35
CA CYS A 295 5.98 -13.12 15.65
C CYS A 295 6.47 -12.81 14.23
N LEU A 296 7.76 -12.47 14.06
CA LEU A 296 8.35 -12.22 12.75
C LEU A 296 8.24 -13.43 11.84
N LEU A 297 8.68 -14.61 12.30
CA LEU A 297 8.64 -15.87 11.54
C LEU A 297 7.24 -16.24 11.02
N VAL A 298 6.18 -15.83 11.72
CA VAL A 298 4.79 -16.17 11.38
C VAL A 298 4.13 -15.16 10.46
N HIS A 299 4.51 -13.88 10.55
CA HIS A 299 3.76 -12.76 9.96
C HIS A 299 4.52 -11.98 8.88
N ALA A 300 5.84 -12.13 8.76
CA ALA A 300 6.62 -11.42 7.74
C ALA A 300 7.84 -12.24 7.27
N ARG A 301 8.28 -12.00 6.03
CA ARG A 301 9.55 -12.56 5.56
C ARG A 301 10.67 -11.76 6.22
N ILE A 302 11.50 -12.45 6.99
CA ILE A 302 12.72 -11.85 7.54
C ILE A 302 13.76 -11.72 6.41
N CYS A 303 13.96 -10.50 5.92
CA CYS A 303 14.93 -10.15 4.87
C CYS A 303 16.18 -9.50 5.48
N ASP A 304 17.00 -10.27 6.21
CA ASP A 304 18.21 -9.75 6.86
C ASP A 304 19.35 -10.76 6.79
N GLY A 305 20.47 -10.35 6.17
CA GLY A 305 21.62 -11.20 5.91
C GLY A 305 22.40 -11.64 7.15
N ALA A 306 22.24 -10.95 8.29
CA ALA A 306 22.84 -11.39 9.55
C ALA A 306 21.95 -12.41 10.28
N ILE A 307 20.63 -12.32 10.12
CA ILE A 307 19.67 -13.23 10.76
C ILE A 307 19.56 -14.56 10.01
N GLU A 308 19.72 -14.58 8.67
CA GLU A 308 19.64 -15.81 7.88
C GLU A 308 20.63 -16.92 8.32
N PRO A 309 21.92 -16.63 8.56
CA PRO A 309 22.85 -17.60 9.16
C PRO A 309 22.38 -18.17 10.49
N TYR A 310 21.84 -17.32 11.38
CA TYR A 310 21.33 -17.75 12.68
C TYR A 310 20.10 -18.66 12.55
N LEU A 311 19.15 -18.32 11.67
CA LEU A 311 17.99 -19.17 11.40
C LEU A 311 18.39 -20.50 10.74
N THR A 312 19.42 -20.49 9.91
CA THR A 312 20.01 -21.71 9.33
C THR A 312 20.56 -22.62 10.43
N ALA A 313 21.27 -22.06 11.42
CA ALA A 313 21.75 -22.81 12.58
C ALA A 313 20.60 -23.34 13.45
N CYS A 314 19.57 -22.52 13.72
CA CYS A 314 18.37 -22.96 14.45
C CYS A 314 17.68 -24.14 13.75
N ARG A 315 17.55 -24.07 12.42
CA ARG A 315 16.95 -25.14 11.60
C ARG A 315 17.75 -26.45 11.66
N ALA A 316 19.08 -26.35 11.66
CA ALA A 316 19.97 -27.51 11.79
C ALA A 316 19.90 -28.13 13.21
N ALA A 317 19.88 -27.30 14.26
CA ALA A 317 19.77 -27.75 15.64
C ALA A 317 18.43 -28.46 15.91
N LEU A 318 17.33 -27.94 15.36
CA LEU A 318 16.02 -28.60 15.40
C LEU A 318 16.03 -29.96 14.71
N LEU A 319 16.71 -30.08 13.56
CA LEU A 319 16.87 -31.35 12.86
C LEU A 319 17.67 -32.37 13.68
N ALA A 320 18.73 -31.92 14.35
CA ALA A 320 19.56 -32.77 15.19
C ALA A 320 18.80 -33.32 16.41
N CYS A 321 17.89 -32.54 17.00
CA CYS A 321 17.16 -32.95 18.21
C CYS A 321 15.80 -33.62 17.94
N ALA A 322 15.28 -33.57 16.72
CA ALA A 322 13.98 -34.16 16.35
C ALA A 322 13.92 -35.69 16.54
N GLU A 323 15.07 -36.37 16.62
CA GLU A 323 15.15 -37.82 16.87
C GLU A 323 15.07 -38.16 18.36
N ASP A 324 15.63 -37.29 19.24
CA ASP A 324 15.96 -37.60 20.63
C ASP A 324 15.13 -36.84 21.68
N GLU A 325 14.57 -35.67 21.36
CA GLU A 325 13.91 -34.80 22.35
C GLU A 325 12.42 -35.17 22.59
N PRO A 326 11.94 -35.19 23.86
CA PRO A 326 10.53 -35.31 24.18
C PRO A 326 9.72 -34.09 23.71
N ALA A 327 8.41 -34.26 23.59
CA ALA A 327 7.46 -33.27 23.06
C ALA A 327 7.31 -32.02 23.97
N ARG A 328 8.30 -31.12 23.92
CA ARG A 328 8.24 -29.77 24.48
C ARG A 328 7.40 -28.86 23.59
N GLU A 329 6.36 -28.27 24.16
CA GLU A 329 5.38 -27.45 23.42
C GLU A 329 6.01 -26.18 22.81
N ASP A 330 6.89 -25.52 23.53
CA ASP A 330 7.60 -24.32 23.06
C ASP A 330 8.52 -24.61 21.86
N LEU A 331 9.21 -25.76 21.85
CA LEU A 331 9.99 -26.20 20.71
C LEU A 331 9.13 -26.54 19.48
N ILE A 332 7.95 -27.15 19.69
CA ILE A 332 7.00 -27.42 18.60
C ILE A 332 6.51 -26.10 17.99
N ASP A 333 6.14 -25.12 18.84
CA ASP A 333 5.69 -23.80 18.42
C ASP A 333 6.77 -23.06 17.60
N PHE A 334 8.01 -23.08 18.09
CA PHE A 334 9.14 -22.49 17.38
C PHE A 334 9.43 -23.19 16.05
N ALA A 335 9.44 -24.52 16.02
CA ALA A 335 9.62 -25.29 14.79
C ALA A 335 8.50 -25.01 13.77
N CYS A 336 7.25 -24.88 14.22
CA CYS A 336 6.13 -24.50 13.36
C CYS A 336 6.32 -23.09 12.79
N ALA A 337 6.72 -22.11 13.61
CA ALA A 337 6.99 -20.76 13.16
C ALA A 337 8.13 -20.72 12.12
N LEU A 338 9.24 -21.41 12.39
CA LEU A 338 10.36 -21.52 11.45
C LEU A 338 9.94 -22.20 10.14
N ALA A 339 9.13 -23.25 10.21
CA ALA A 339 8.62 -23.93 9.02
C ALA A 339 7.73 -23.03 8.14
N ARG A 340 6.95 -22.14 8.75
CA ARG A 340 6.16 -21.12 8.02
C ARG A 340 7.05 -20.12 7.31
N GLN A 341 8.11 -19.64 7.99
CA GLN A 341 9.14 -18.78 7.39
C GLN A 341 9.82 -19.49 6.21
N CYS A 342 10.27 -20.73 6.39
CA CYS A 342 10.90 -21.51 5.32
C CYS A 342 9.96 -21.72 4.12
N PHE A 343 8.67 -21.98 4.35
CA PHE A 343 7.70 -22.08 3.26
C PHE A 343 7.50 -20.74 2.54
N ALA A 344 7.42 -19.63 3.27
CA ALA A 344 7.26 -18.29 2.71
C ALA A 344 8.49 -17.80 1.92
N THR A 345 9.68 -18.34 2.20
CA THR A 345 10.93 -18.08 1.46
C THR A 345 11.31 -19.21 0.51
N GLU A 346 10.41 -20.17 0.27
CA GLU A 346 10.62 -21.30 -0.66
C GLU A 346 11.85 -22.13 -0.33
N TYR A 347 12.12 -22.32 0.96
CA TYR A 347 13.21 -23.15 1.48
C TYR A 347 14.58 -22.69 0.97
N VAL A 348 14.78 -21.37 0.89
CA VAL A 348 16.01 -20.83 0.30
C VAL A 348 17.26 -20.97 1.17
N TYR A 349 17.08 -21.27 2.45
CA TYR A 349 18.17 -21.55 3.39
C TYR A 349 19.07 -22.69 2.90
N ALA A 350 20.39 -22.49 2.97
CA ALA A 350 21.39 -23.49 2.58
C ALA A 350 21.23 -24.81 3.35
N CYS A 351 21.51 -25.93 2.69
CA CYS A 351 21.38 -27.28 3.25
C CYS A 351 22.63 -28.10 2.93
N THR A 352 23.19 -28.76 3.94
CA THR A 352 24.35 -29.66 3.81
C THR A 352 23.92 -31.03 3.33
N ALA A 353 24.88 -31.86 2.91
CA ALA A 353 24.59 -33.23 2.49
C ALA A 353 24.06 -34.10 3.64
N ASP A 354 24.56 -33.91 4.86
CA ASP A 354 24.10 -34.63 6.06
C ASP A 354 22.65 -34.25 6.42
N GLU A 355 22.33 -32.95 6.42
CA GLU A 355 20.94 -32.52 6.64
C GLU A 355 20.00 -33.09 5.58
N ARG A 356 20.38 -33.09 4.29
CA ARG A 356 19.57 -33.71 3.22
C ARG A 356 19.28 -35.19 3.51
N ALA A 357 20.29 -35.95 3.96
CA ALA A 357 20.13 -37.36 4.28
C ALA A 357 19.17 -37.58 5.46
N ARG A 358 19.32 -36.81 6.54
CA ARG A 358 18.44 -36.88 7.72
C ARG A 358 17.00 -36.46 7.41
N VAL A 359 16.81 -35.40 6.63
CA VAL A 359 15.49 -34.95 6.18
C VAL A 359 14.81 -36.02 5.32
N GLN A 360 15.55 -36.69 4.45
CA GLN A 360 15.01 -37.80 3.66
C GLN A 360 14.57 -38.96 4.56
N ALA A 361 15.36 -39.31 5.58
CA ALA A 361 14.98 -40.33 6.56
C ALA A 361 13.71 -39.94 7.35
N LEU A 362 13.59 -38.68 7.77
CA LEU A 362 12.38 -38.15 8.43
C LEU A 362 11.15 -38.23 7.51
N ARG A 363 11.29 -37.85 6.24
CA ARG A 363 10.21 -37.94 5.24
C ARG A 363 9.74 -39.38 5.08
N ASP A 364 10.66 -40.31 4.90
CA ASP A 364 10.32 -41.72 4.66
C ASP A 364 9.70 -42.35 5.91
N ALA A 365 10.11 -41.94 7.11
CA ALA A 365 9.47 -42.33 8.36
C ALA A 365 8.05 -41.77 8.50
N ALA A 366 7.85 -40.49 8.16
CA ALA A 366 6.53 -39.87 8.16
C ALA A 366 5.58 -40.56 7.18
N GLU A 367 6.02 -40.85 5.95
CA GLU A 367 5.18 -41.52 4.96
C GLU A 367 4.81 -42.95 5.40
N ARG A 368 5.77 -43.71 5.96
CA ARG A 368 5.47 -45.04 6.53
C ARG A 368 4.44 -44.96 7.65
N ALA A 369 4.52 -43.96 8.52
CA ALA A 369 3.55 -43.74 9.58
C ALA A 369 2.16 -43.40 9.00
N LEU A 370 2.07 -42.46 8.04
CA LEU A 370 0.80 -42.10 7.40
C LEU A 370 0.15 -43.29 6.68
N ALA A 371 0.94 -44.06 5.92
CA ALA A 371 0.44 -45.20 5.17
C ALA A 371 -0.05 -46.36 6.06
N SER A 372 0.50 -46.49 7.27
CA SER A 372 0.12 -47.54 8.23
C SER A 372 -0.90 -47.09 9.28
N GLY A 373 -1.34 -45.83 9.25
CA GLY A 373 -2.17 -45.23 10.31
C GLY A 373 -1.44 -45.07 11.66
N GLY A 374 -0.11 -45.05 11.63
CA GLY A 374 0.75 -44.79 12.78
C GLY A 374 0.77 -43.32 13.20
N THR A 375 1.38 -43.04 14.35
CA THR A 375 1.52 -41.67 14.86
C THR A 375 2.85 -41.04 14.41
N ILE A 376 2.84 -39.73 14.20
CA ILE A 376 4.05 -38.93 13.96
C ILE A 376 4.18 -37.93 15.10
N ALA A 377 5.37 -37.83 15.69
CA ALA A 377 5.64 -36.83 16.71
C ALA A 377 5.46 -35.41 16.12
N PRO A 378 4.74 -34.49 16.78
CA PRO A 378 4.49 -33.14 16.27
C PRO A 378 5.78 -32.40 15.88
N LEU A 379 6.84 -32.51 16.70
CA LEU A 379 8.13 -31.89 16.43
C LEU A 379 8.76 -32.41 15.13
N ARG A 380 8.73 -33.73 14.88
CA ARG A 380 9.28 -34.33 13.66
C ARG A 380 8.57 -33.83 12.41
N LEU A 381 7.24 -33.68 12.49
CA LEU A 381 6.46 -33.16 11.37
C LEU A 381 6.76 -31.67 11.12
N ALA A 382 6.85 -30.86 12.16
CA ALA A 382 7.21 -29.44 12.06
C ALA A 382 8.63 -29.24 11.51
N VAL A 383 9.59 -30.06 11.94
CA VAL A 383 10.97 -30.04 11.43
C VAL A 383 11.01 -30.44 9.96
N LEU A 384 10.33 -31.53 9.55
CA LEU A 384 10.20 -31.90 8.14
C LEU A 384 9.64 -30.73 7.31
N ALA A 385 8.61 -30.07 7.81
CA ALA A 385 7.96 -28.92 7.18
C ALA A 385 8.88 -27.69 7.00
N SER A 386 10.00 -27.60 7.75
CA SER A 386 11.00 -26.53 7.62
C SER A 386 12.03 -26.78 6.51
N TYR A 387 12.05 -27.98 5.94
CA TYR A 387 12.92 -28.32 4.81
C TYR A 387 12.16 -28.52 3.50
N ARG A 388 10.88 -28.95 3.57
CA ARG A 388 10.06 -29.20 2.38
C ARG A 388 8.56 -29.00 2.65
N PRO A 389 7.74 -28.68 1.62
CA PRO A 389 6.30 -28.57 1.79
C PRO A 389 5.66 -29.90 2.19
N LEU A 390 4.82 -29.89 3.22
CA LEU A 390 4.07 -31.08 3.60
C LEU A 390 3.07 -31.56 2.52
N ALA A 391 2.59 -30.67 1.64
CA ALA A 391 1.73 -31.04 0.51
C ALA A 391 2.38 -32.01 -0.49
N GLU A 392 3.71 -32.12 -0.51
CA GLU A 392 4.45 -33.05 -1.38
C GLU A 392 4.42 -34.50 -0.86
N LEU A 393 3.94 -34.74 0.36
CA LEU A 393 3.71 -36.09 0.86
C LEU A 393 2.54 -36.71 0.10
N PRO A 394 2.68 -37.92 -0.48
CA PRO A 394 1.58 -38.61 -1.15
C PRO A 394 0.32 -38.71 -0.29
N SER A 395 0.50 -38.95 1.01
CA SER A 395 -0.58 -39.09 1.98
C SER A 395 -0.89 -37.80 2.77
N ALA A 396 -0.53 -36.61 2.25
CA ALA A 396 -0.65 -35.34 2.98
C ALA A 396 -2.08 -35.03 3.47
N ASP A 397 -3.12 -35.46 2.75
CA ASP A 397 -4.51 -35.19 3.14
C ASP A 397 -4.92 -35.93 4.43
N VAL A 398 -4.23 -37.03 4.79
CA VAL A 398 -4.41 -37.73 6.06
C VAL A 398 -4.02 -36.83 7.24
N LEU A 399 -3.03 -35.96 7.06
CA LEU A 399 -2.61 -34.99 8.08
C LEU A 399 -3.74 -34.04 8.45
N LEU A 400 -4.60 -33.68 7.49
CA LEU A 400 -5.74 -32.76 7.71
C LEU A 400 -6.91 -33.40 8.45
N ALA A 401 -6.97 -34.73 8.50
CA ALA A 401 -8.01 -35.47 9.22
C ALA A 401 -7.64 -35.79 10.67
N ALA A 402 -6.35 -35.70 11.01
CA ALA A 402 -5.84 -35.90 12.36
C ALA A 402 -5.92 -34.63 13.22
N SER A 403 -5.88 -34.80 14.54
CA SER A 403 -5.81 -33.69 15.50
C SER A 403 -4.36 -33.39 15.86
N TRP A 404 -4.01 -32.10 15.88
CA TRP A 404 -2.64 -31.64 16.13
C TRP A 404 -2.63 -30.48 17.14
N PRO A 405 -1.47 -30.17 17.75
CA PRO A 405 -1.31 -28.93 18.49
C PRO A 405 -1.69 -27.71 17.63
N PRO A 406 -2.25 -26.63 18.20
CA PRO A 406 -2.79 -25.49 17.44
C PRO A 406 -1.83 -24.89 16.41
N ARG A 407 -0.55 -24.71 16.77
CA ARG A 407 0.47 -24.17 15.85
C ARG A 407 0.77 -25.09 14.68
N LEU A 408 0.66 -26.39 14.88
CA LEU A 408 0.85 -27.37 13.82
C LEU A 408 -0.39 -27.44 12.91
N GLU A 409 -1.60 -27.22 13.43
CA GLU A 409 -2.80 -27.06 12.59
C GLU A 409 -2.72 -25.80 11.70
N GLU A 410 -2.20 -24.69 12.24
CA GLU A 410 -1.93 -23.47 11.48
C GLU A 410 -0.89 -23.72 10.38
N LEU A 411 0.17 -24.49 10.68
CA LEU A 411 1.19 -24.90 9.71
C LEU A 411 0.60 -25.81 8.60
N LEU A 412 -0.21 -26.81 8.96
CA LEU A 412 -0.89 -27.69 8.00
C LEU A 412 -1.90 -26.92 7.14
N THR A 413 -2.54 -25.90 7.70
CA THR A 413 -3.39 -24.99 6.93
C THR A 413 -2.58 -24.32 5.83
N GLN A 414 -1.41 -23.75 6.15
CA GLN A 414 -0.56 -23.07 5.18
C GLN A 414 0.06 -24.02 4.15
N GLN A 415 0.68 -25.12 4.60
CA GLN A 415 1.49 -25.97 3.72
C GLN A 415 0.70 -27.06 3.00
N VAL A 416 -0.54 -27.35 3.40
CA VAL A 416 -1.38 -28.39 2.78
C VAL A 416 -2.72 -27.82 2.33
N ARG A 417 -3.55 -27.32 3.25
CA ARG A 417 -4.93 -26.91 2.93
C ARG A 417 -4.98 -25.77 1.92
N ASP A 418 -4.16 -24.74 2.12
CA ASP A 418 -4.06 -23.58 1.23
C ASP A 418 -3.51 -24.02 -0.13
N VAL A 419 -2.44 -24.81 -0.18
CA VAL A 419 -1.87 -25.36 -1.44
C VAL A 419 -2.93 -26.11 -2.25
N ARG A 420 -3.79 -26.91 -1.60
CA ARG A 420 -4.92 -27.58 -2.27
C ARG A 420 -5.98 -26.59 -2.77
N ALA A 421 -6.24 -25.51 -2.03
CA ALA A 421 -7.16 -24.45 -2.45
C ALA A 421 -6.62 -23.67 -3.65
N GLU A 422 -5.33 -23.35 -3.66
CA GLU A 422 -4.62 -22.71 -4.77
C GLU A 422 -4.74 -23.56 -6.05
N ALA A 423 -4.53 -24.88 -5.93
CA ALA A 423 -4.66 -25.82 -7.05
C ALA A 423 -6.10 -25.90 -7.62
N ARG A 424 -7.13 -25.84 -6.75
CA ARG A 424 -8.53 -25.78 -7.20
C ARG A 424 -8.84 -24.45 -7.88
N ALA A 425 -8.44 -23.33 -7.27
CA ALA A 425 -8.66 -21.99 -7.82
C ALA A 425 -8.01 -21.85 -9.20
N ARG A 426 -6.80 -22.38 -9.37
CA ARG A 426 -6.05 -22.45 -10.64
C ARG A 426 -6.87 -23.08 -11.77
N ALA A 427 -7.60 -24.17 -11.49
CA ALA A 427 -8.37 -24.89 -12.52
C ALA A 427 -9.58 -24.09 -13.04
N GLU A 428 -10.05 -23.10 -12.29
CA GLU A 428 -11.24 -22.29 -12.61
C GLU A 428 -10.90 -20.96 -13.30
N ILE A 429 -9.61 -20.65 -13.52
CA ILE A 429 -9.18 -19.36 -14.05
C ILE A 429 -9.39 -19.31 -15.57
N PRO A 430 -10.14 -18.33 -16.09
CA PRO A 430 -10.35 -18.18 -17.53
C PRO A 430 -9.05 -17.80 -18.24
N ARG A 431 -8.88 -18.30 -19.46
CA ARG A 431 -7.80 -17.91 -20.39
C ARG A 431 -8.36 -16.90 -21.38
N LEU A 432 -7.94 -15.63 -21.28
CA LEU A 432 -8.44 -14.55 -22.13
C LEU A 432 -7.73 -14.47 -23.48
N THR A 433 -6.45 -14.83 -23.53
CA THR A 433 -5.63 -14.77 -24.74
C THR A 433 -4.77 -16.03 -24.87
N PRO A 434 -4.25 -16.34 -26.07
CA PRO A 434 -3.12 -17.26 -26.20
C PRO A 434 -1.85 -16.69 -25.56
N ILE A 435 -0.82 -17.54 -25.42
CA ILE A 435 0.53 -17.19 -24.96
C ILE A 435 1.50 -17.86 -25.94
N ASP A 436 1.71 -17.21 -27.08
CA ASP A 436 2.44 -17.76 -28.21
C ASP A 436 3.86 -17.17 -28.36
N ASP A 437 4.12 -15.98 -27.79
CA ASP A 437 5.44 -15.37 -27.77
C ASP A 437 6.44 -16.22 -26.97
N ALA A 438 7.63 -16.43 -27.53
CA ALA A 438 8.64 -17.32 -26.94
C ALA A 438 9.20 -16.78 -25.61
N VAL A 439 9.34 -15.45 -25.47
CA VAL A 439 9.78 -14.83 -24.22
C VAL A 439 8.67 -14.97 -23.19
N SER A 440 7.41 -14.71 -23.56
CA SER A 440 6.26 -14.94 -22.68
C SER A 440 6.14 -16.39 -22.21
N GLN A 441 6.42 -17.37 -23.08
CA GLN A 441 6.42 -18.79 -22.70
C GLN A 441 7.55 -19.12 -21.71
N SER A 442 8.76 -18.63 -21.96
CA SER A 442 9.92 -18.82 -21.06
C SER A 442 9.70 -18.17 -19.69
N VAL A 443 9.21 -16.92 -19.67
CA VAL A 443 8.87 -16.20 -18.45
C VAL A 443 7.73 -16.91 -17.68
N ARG A 444 6.70 -17.40 -18.39
CA ARG A 444 5.63 -18.19 -17.78
C ARG A 444 6.18 -19.45 -17.12
N GLU A 445 7.03 -20.21 -17.82
CA GLU A 445 7.62 -21.44 -17.28
C GLU A 445 8.39 -21.19 -15.98
N GLN A 446 9.13 -20.09 -15.89
CA GLN A 446 9.83 -19.67 -14.67
C GLN A 446 8.88 -19.48 -13.49
N TYR A 447 7.71 -18.89 -13.70
CA TYR A 447 6.72 -18.59 -12.66
C TYR A 447 5.68 -19.69 -12.44
N GLU A 448 5.66 -20.76 -13.24
CA GLU A 448 4.76 -21.90 -13.05
C GLU A 448 5.29 -22.89 -12.00
N GLU A 449 6.59 -22.86 -11.71
CA GLU A 449 7.21 -23.70 -10.68
C GLU A 449 6.65 -23.38 -9.29
N ASN A 450 6.53 -22.10 -8.94
CA ASN A 450 5.99 -21.63 -7.66
C ASN A 450 5.19 -20.33 -7.83
N PRO A 451 4.03 -20.17 -7.15
CA PRO A 451 3.36 -18.88 -7.07
C PRO A 451 4.25 -17.81 -6.42
N TYR A 452 4.45 -16.67 -7.10
CA TYR A 452 5.38 -15.63 -6.66
C TYR A 452 4.85 -14.20 -6.94
N PRO A 453 5.00 -13.23 -6.01
CA PRO A 453 5.47 -13.32 -4.61
C PRO A 453 4.43 -13.83 -3.61
N ARG A 454 4.79 -14.75 -2.71
CA ARG A 454 3.87 -15.14 -1.62
C ARG A 454 3.85 -14.05 -0.53
N TRP A 455 2.65 -13.62 -0.15
CA TRP A 455 2.42 -12.69 0.96
C TRP A 455 1.65 -13.38 2.10
N MET A 456 1.84 -12.96 3.35
CA MET A 456 1.25 -13.65 4.52
C MET A 456 -0.01 -12.97 5.05
N THR A 457 0.06 -11.65 5.20
CA THR A 457 -1.01 -10.81 5.73
C THR A 457 -1.29 -9.68 4.75
N PHE A 458 -2.57 -9.30 4.65
CA PHE A 458 -2.99 -8.21 3.79
C PHE A 458 -4.09 -7.39 4.45
N THR A 459 -3.87 -6.09 4.53
CA THR A 459 -4.85 -5.11 4.99
C THR A 459 -4.72 -3.86 4.14
N VAL A 460 -5.86 -3.22 3.89
CA VAL A 460 -5.92 -1.85 3.36
C VAL A 460 -6.67 -1.02 4.37
N SER A 461 -6.02 0.02 4.87
CA SER A 461 -6.50 0.86 5.96
C SER A 461 -7.47 1.95 5.51
N GLN A 462 -7.50 2.31 4.23
CA GLN A 462 -8.34 3.39 3.73
C GLN A 462 -9.05 3.00 2.43
N ARG A 463 -10.36 3.27 2.38
CA ARG A 463 -11.10 3.32 1.12
C ARG A 463 -11.07 4.73 0.61
N VAL A 464 -10.64 4.90 -0.64
CA VAL A 464 -10.77 6.16 -1.36
C VAL A 464 -11.99 6.03 -2.26
N SER A 465 -12.89 7.00 -2.19
CA SER A 465 -14.10 7.00 -3.01
C SER A 465 -13.85 7.43 -4.45
N ASP A 466 -12.78 8.19 -4.75
CA ASP A 466 -12.60 8.89 -6.03
C ASP A 466 -11.13 8.90 -6.50
N LEU A 467 -10.89 8.45 -7.73
CA LEU A 467 -9.56 8.29 -8.34
C LEU A 467 -8.86 9.64 -8.55
N ASP A 468 -9.57 10.63 -9.11
CA ASP A 468 -9.05 11.96 -9.39
C ASP A 468 -8.64 12.68 -8.11
N LEU A 469 -9.44 12.54 -7.05
CA LEU A 469 -9.15 13.12 -5.74
C LEU A 469 -7.90 12.49 -5.10
N ARG A 470 -7.70 11.18 -5.24
CA ARG A 470 -6.48 10.52 -4.74
C ARG A 470 -5.24 11.08 -5.43
N LEU A 471 -5.24 11.08 -6.76
CA LEU A 471 -4.09 11.55 -7.52
C LEU A 471 -3.83 13.04 -7.27
N ARG A 472 -4.87 13.85 -7.06
CA ARG A 472 -4.69 15.28 -6.73
C ARG A 472 -4.08 15.47 -5.35
N ARG A 473 -4.40 14.61 -4.39
CA ARG A 473 -3.76 14.63 -3.06
C ARG A 473 -2.30 14.18 -3.12
N GLN A 474 -2.01 13.16 -3.91
CA GLN A 474 -0.66 12.63 -4.08
C GLN A 474 0.24 13.58 -4.89
N PHE A 475 -0.32 14.22 -5.92
CA PHE A 475 0.37 15.09 -6.87
C PHE A 475 -0.33 16.46 -6.99
N PRO A 476 -0.32 17.31 -5.94
CA PRO A 476 -1.13 18.52 -5.88
C PRO A 476 -0.81 19.54 -6.97
N TRP A 477 0.48 19.69 -7.30
CA TRP A 477 0.95 20.66 -8.29
C TRP A 477 1.13 20.07 -9.69
N SER A 478 0.83 18.78 -9.88
CA SER A 478 0.99 18.14 -11.18
C SER A 478 -0.12 18.56 -12.14
N PRO A 479 0.19 18.94 -13.38
CA PRO A 479 -0.77 19.54 -14.29
C PRO A 479 -1.61 18.48 -15.03
N PHE A 480 -2.26 17.54 -14.34
CA PHE A 480 -3.17 16.56 -14.97
C PHE A 480 -4.64 17.03 -14.94
N ALA A 481 -5.47 16.52 -15.85
CA ALA A 481 -6.91 16.82 -15.92
C ALA A 481 -7.73 15.74 -15.20
N PRO A 482 -8.94 16.04 -14.69
CA PRO A 482 -9.83 14.99 -14.20
C PRO A 482 -10.17 13.98 -15.29
N SER A 483 -10.15 12.69 -14.97
CA SER A 483 -10.52 11.60 -15.88
C SER A 483 -12.02 11.57 -16.20
N GLY A 484 -12.85 12.06 -15.28
CA GLY A 484 -14.31 11.97 -15.36
C GLY A 484 -14.88 10.61 -14.95
N ALA A 485 -14.04 9.64 -14.57
CA ALA A 485 -14.46 8.31 -14.16
C ALA A 485 -15.19 8.30 -12.79
N GLY A 486 -14.89 9.27 -11.93
CA GLY A 486 -15.53 9.45 -10.63
C GLY A 486 -15.29 8.26 -9.69
N THR A 487 -16.36 7.70 -9.13
CA THR A 487 -16.29 6.66 -8.09
C THR A 487 -16.49 5.23 -8.60
N ARG A 488 -16.95 5.08 -9.85
CA ARG A 488 -17.21 3.77 -10.48
C ARG A 488 -16.49 3.71 -11.82
N PHE A 489 -15.49 2.84 -11.90
CA PHE A 489 -14.61 2.79 -13.07
C PHE A 489 -14.08 1.38 -13.29
N ASP A 490 -13.59 1.10 -14.49
CA ASP A 490 -12.94 -0.16 -14.85
C ASP A 490 -11.42 -0.03 -14.70
N ALA A 491 -10.81 -0.95 -13.96
CA ALA A 491 -9.36 -1.01 -13.78
C ALA A 491 -8.79 -2.32 -14.33
N LEU A 492 -7.63 -2.23 -14.98
CA LEU A 492 -6.80 -3.38 -15.34
C LEU A 492 -5.54 -3.37 -14.48
N VAL A 493 -5.22 -4.51 -13.88
CA VAL A 493 -3.91 -4.75 -13.27
C VAL A 493 -3.20 -5.79 -14.13
N ALA A 494 -2.27 -5.32 -14.97
CA ALA A 494 -1.55 -6.13 -15.93
C ALA A 494 -0.25 -6.66 -15.31
N GLY A 495 -0.10 -7.98 -15.24
CA GLY A 495 1.02 -8.61 -14.56
C GLY A 495 0.84 -8.62 -13.05
N CYS A 496 -0.30 -9.14 -12.56
CA CYS A 496 -0.65 -9.04 -11.16
C CYS A 496 0.13 -9.99 -10.24
N GLY A 497 0.90 -10.93 -10.78
CA GLY A 497 1.56 -11.99 -10.02
C GLY A 497 0.56 -12.73 -9.13
N THR A 498 0.87 -12.82 -7.84
CA THR A 498 0.02 -13.38 -6.78
C THR A 498 -1.08 -12.44 -6.27
N GLY A 499 -1.35 -11.34 -6.98
CA GLY A 499 -2.54 -10.51 -6.82
C GLY A 499 -2.53 -9.53 -5.66
N GLN A 500 -1.42 -9.36 -4.92
CA GLN A 500 -1.37 -8.42 -3.79
C GLN A 500 -1.71 -6.98 -4.22
N HIS A 501 -1.12 -6.54 -5.32
CA HIS A 501 -1.37 -5.20 -5.88
C HIS A 501 -2.79 -5.09 -6.46
N ALA A 502 -3.28 -6.12 -7.15
CA ALA A 502 -4.67 -6.14 -7.64
C ALA A 502 -5.69 -6.05 -6.50
N LEU A 503 -5.43 -6.76 -5.40
CA LEU A 503 -6.25 -6.73 -4.20
C LEU A 503 -6.19 -5.36 -3.51
N TYR A 504 -5.02 -4.70 -3.52
CA TYR A 504 -4.87 -3.31 -3.06
C TYR A 504 -5.75 -2.37 -3.86
N VAL A 505 -5.68 -2.40 -5.19
CA VAL A 505 -6.52 -1.57 -6.07
C VAL A 505 -8.01 -1.83 -5.81
N ALA A 506 -8.43 -3.10 -5.73
CA ALA A 506 -9.82 -3.48 -5.51
C ALA A 506 -10.38 -3.02 -4.15
N ARG A 507 -9.57 -3.09 -3.07
CA ARG A 507 -9.98 -2.64 -1.74
C ARG A 507 -9.91 -1.13 -1.58
N LEU A 508 -8.92 -0.50 -2.19
CA LEU A 508 -8.76 0.95 -2.16
C LEU A 508 -9.95 1.63 -2.84
N TYR A 509 -10.33 1.14 -4.01
CA TYR A 509 -11.41 1.68 -4.82
C TYR A 509 -12.64 0.78 -4.78
N GLY A 510 -13.45 0.91 -3.74
CA GLY A 510 -14.62 0.04 -3.54
C GLY A 510 -15.69 0.09 -4.65
N GLY A 511 -15.65 1.11 -5.53
CA GLY A 511 -16.52 1.20 -6.70
C GLY A 511 -15.87 0.75 -8.02
N ALA A 512 -14.58 0.41 -8.02
CA ALA A 512 -13.88 -0.07 -9.20
C ALA A 512 -14.23 -1.53 -9.51
N ARG A 513 -14.32 -1.87 -10.80
CA ARG A 513 -14.32 -3.27 -11.28
C ARG A 513 -12.92 -3.60 -11.78
N VAL A 514 -12.21 -4.43 -11.03
CA VAL A 514 -10.81 -4.74 -11.33
C VAL A 514 -10.72 -6.06 -12.09
N LEU A 515 -10.06 -6.04 -13.24
CA LEU A 515 -9.55 -7.24 -13.90
C LEU A 515 -8.05 -7.33 -13.64
N ALA A 516 -7.59 -8.43 -13.07
CA ALA A 516 -6.19 -8.72 -12.87
C ALA A 516 -5.76 -9.86 -13.78
N ILE A 517 -4.65 -9.68 -14.48
CA ILE A 517 -4.14 -10.67 -15.42
C ILE A 517 -2.68 -11.01 -15.15
N ASP A 518 -2.30 -12.24 -15.47
CA ASP A 518 -0.91 -12.69 -15.43
C ASP A 518 -0.70 -13.85 -16.42
N LEU A 519 0.56 -14.17 -16.70
CA LEU A 519 0.95 -15.33 -17.51
C LEU A 519 0.83 -16.64 -16.72
N SER A 520 1.16 -16.62 -15.41
CA SER A 520 1.26 -17.82 -14.57
C SER A 520 -0.07 -18.19 -13.92
N LEU A 521 -0.56 -19.38 -14.22
CA LEU A 521 -1.73 -19.97 -13.56
C LEU A 521 -1.43 -20.34 -12.11
N ALA A 522 -0.18 -20.66 -11.77
CA ALA A 522 0.22 -20.89 -10.38
C ALA A 522 0.06 -19.61 -9.55
N SER A 523 0.60 -18.48 -10.01
CA SER A 523 0.47 -17.18 -9.35
C SER A 523 -0.99 -16.71 -9.25
N LEU A 524 -1.76 -16.85 -10.34
CA LEU A 524 -3.18 -16.50 -10.34
C LEU A 524 -4.02 -17.42 -9.44
N GLY A 525 -3.69 -18.71 -9.36
CA GLY A 525 -4.33 -19.67 -8.46
C GLY A 525 -4.19 -19.25 -7.00
N TYR A 526 -2.98 -18.84 -6.62
CA TYR A 526 -2.72 -18.24 -5.32
C TYR A 526 -3.52 -16.95 -5.10
N ALA A 527 -3.47 -16.02 -6.05
CA ALA A 527 -4.15 -14.73 -5.99
C ALA A 527 -5.67 -14.89 -5.75
N ARG A 528 -6.29 -15.77 -6.53
CA ARG A 528 -7.73 -16.06 -6.45
C ARG A 528 -8.11 -16.71 -5.13
N ALA A 529 -7.39 -17.73 -4.68
CA ALA A 529 -7.66 -18.40 -3.42
C ALA A 529 -7.60 -17.42 -2.22
N ARG A 530 -6.58 -16.56 -2.17
CA ARG A 530 -6.45 -15.53 -1.13
C ARG A 530 -7.54 -14.46 -1.21
N THR A 531 -7.88 -14.01 -2.41
CA THR A 531 -8.94 -13.02 -2.62
C THR A 531 -10.30 -13.54 -2.15
N GLN A 532 -10.62 -14.80 -2.45
CA GLN A 532 -11.84 -15.48 -2.01
C GLN A 532 -11.89 -15.61 -0.49
N ALA A 533 -10.78 -16.02 0.15
CA ALA A 533 -10.69 -16.10 1.61
C ALA A 533 -10.92 -14.75 2.31
N LEU A 534 -10.60 -13.64 1.62
CA LEU A 534 -10.79 -12.27 2.11
C LEU A 534 -12.15 -11.65 1.74
N GLY A 535 -13.02 -12.40 1.05
CA GLY A 535 -14.37 -11.97 0.69
C GLY A 535 -14.44 -10.76 -0.26
N VAL A 536 -13.41 -10.54 -1.09
CA VAL A 536 -13.38 -9.45 -2.07
C VAL A 536 -14.09 -9.88 -3.34
N THR A 537 -15.05 -9.06 -3.81
CA THR A 537 -15.99 -9.43 -4.89
C THR A 537 -15.90 -8.57 -6.14
N ASN A 538 -15.13 -7.48 -6.12
CA ASN A 538 -14.96 -6.56 -7.24
C ASN A 538 -13.64 -6.78 -8.01
N LEU A 539 -13.08 -7.99 -7.94
CA LEU A 539 -11.79 -8.37 -8.51
C LEU A 539 -11.91 -9.73 -9.21
N ASP A 540 -11.72 -9.72 -10.53
CA ASP A 540 -11.65 -10.92 -11.37
C ASP A 540 -10.20 -11.21 -11.77
N TYR A 541 -9.88 -12.50 -11.92
CA TYR A 541 -8.57 -12.98 -12.38
C TYR A 541 -8.68 -13.71 -13.71
N ALA A 542 -7.71 -13.52 -14.59
CA ALA A 542 -7.62 -14.27 -15.84
C ALA A 542 -6.17 -14.47 -16.30
N GLN A 543 -5.90 -15.59 -16.97
CA GLN A 543 -4.63 -15.80 -17.66
C GLN A 543 -4.64 -15.04 -18.98
N ALA A 544 -3.65 -14.18 -19.20
CA ALA A 544 -3.49 -13.45 -20.45
C ALA A 544 -2.03 -13.03 -20.68
N ASP A 545 -1.67 -12.88 -21.95
CA ASP A 545 -0.45 -12.23 -22.41
C ASP A 545 -0.75 -10.77 -22.74
N ILE A 546 0.07 -9.85 -22.23
CA ILE A 546 -0.04 -8.42 -22.51
C ILE A 546 0.05 -8.15 -24.02
N LEU A 547 0.89 -8.90 -24.74
CA LEU A 547 1.08 -8.74 -26.19
C LEU A 547 -0.17 -9.10 -27.02
N GLU A 548 -1.10 -9.85 -26.44
CA GLU A 548 -2.32 -10.30 -27.10
C GLU A 548 -3.58 -9.52 -26.65
N LEU A 549 -3.44 -8.57 -25.72
CA LEU A 549 -4.58 -7.78 -25.22
C LEU A 549 -5.21 -6.85 -26.27
N GLY A 550 -4.53 -6.61 -27.39
CA GLY A 550 -5.12 -5.92 -28.54
C GLY A 550 -6.39 -6.62 -29.06
N THR A 551 -6.50 -7.94 -28.84
CA THR A 551 -7.63 -8.78 -29.29
C THR A 551 -8.89 -8.65 -28.43
N ILE A 552 -8.79 -8.13 -27.20
CA ILE A 552 -9.95 -7.98 -26.31
C ILE A 552 -10.64 -6.64 -26.51
N ALA A 553 -11.97 -6.62 -26.58
CA ALA A 553 -12.74 -5.38 -26.80
C ALA A 553 -12.82 -4.45 -25.57
N ARG A 554 -12.44 -4.94 -24.38
CA ARG A 554 -12.59 -4.20 -23.11
C ARG A 554 -11.54 -3.08 -23.01
N SER A 555 -11.98 -1.90 -22.57
CA SER A 555 -11.13 -0.74 -22.26
C SER A 555 -11.29 -0.32 -20.80
N PHE A 556 -10.31 0.41 -20.27
CA PHE A 556 -10.18 0.71 -18.84
C PHE A 556 -9.94 2.20 -18.59
N ASP A 557 -10.41 2.70 -17.45
CA ASP A 557 -10.16 4.07 -16.97
C ASP A 557 -8.82 4.17 -16.24
N LEU A 558 -8.40 3.05 -15.63
CA LEU A 558 -7.14 2.88 -14.92
C LEU A 558 -6.43 1.62 -15.42
N ILE A 559 -5.14 1.73 -15.73
CA ILE A 559 -4.28 0.56 -15.96
C ILE A 559 -3.07 0.66 -15.02
N GLU A 560 -2.88 -0.33 -14.17
CA GLU A 560 -1.66 -0.46 -13.35
C GLU A 560 -0.85 -1.64 -13.87
N SER A 561 0.43 -1.40 -14.15
CA SER A 561 1.38 -2.38 -14.71
C SER A 561 2.74 -2.17 -14.06
N ALA A 562 2.84 -2.55 -12.79
CA ALA A 562 4.08 -2.49 -12.03
C ALA A 562 4.80 -3.84 -12.08
N GLY A 563 6.07 -3.87 -12.53
CA GLY A 563 6.88 -5.08 -12.39
C GLY A 563 6.90 -6.05 -13.57
N VAL A 564 6.30 -5.73 -14.73
CA VAL A 564 6.16 -6.72 -15.83
C VAL A 564 6.60 -6.28 -17.21
N LEU A 565 6.46 -5.00 -17.56
CA LEU A 565 6.76 -4.53 -18.91
C LEU A 565 8.24 -4.76 -19.27
N HIS A 566 9.13 -4.68 -18.30
CA HIS A 566 10.57 -4.88 -18.49
C HIS A 566 10.96 -6.36 -18.67
N HIS A 567 10.06 -7.32 -18.52
CA HIS A 567 10.34 -8.74 -18.77
C HIS A 567 9.91 -9.20 -20.18
N LEU A 568 9.10 -8.40 -20.87
CA LEU A 568 8.71 -8.64 -22.26
C LEU A 568 9.91 -8.57 -23.21
N GLY A 569 9.87 -9.29 -24.33
CA GLY A 569 10.91 -9.19 -25.37
C GLY A 569 11.02 -7.79 -26.00
N ASP A 570 9.90 -7.05 -26.07
CA ASP A 570 9.88 -5.61 -26.35
C ASP A 570 8.96 -4.89 -25.34
N PRO A 571 9.53 -4.25 -24.30
CA PRO A 571 8.77 -3.50 -23.31
C PRO A 571 7.91 -2.37 -23.90
N HIS A 572 8.38 -1.71 -24.97
CA HIS A 572 7.65 -0.61 -25.59
C HIS A 572 6.46 -1.11 -26.41
N ALA A 573 6.56 -2.30 -27.03
CA ALA A 573 5.42 -2.92 -27.70
C ALA A 573 4.29 -3.25 -26.71
N GLY A 574 4.61 -3.94 -25.61
CA GLY A 574 3.61 -4.23 -24.57
C GLY A 574 3.01 -2.96 -23.96
N TRP A 575 3.83 -1.94 -23.72
CA TRP A 575 3.33 -0.66 -23.22
C TRP A 575 2.33 -0.02 -24.19
N ARG A 576 2.62 0.02 -25.50
CA ARG A 576 1.67 0.54 -26.50
C ARG A 576 0.34 -0.23 -26.51
N ILE A 577 0.38 -1.55 -26.38
CA ILE A 577 -0.85 -2.37 -26.33
C ILE A 577 -1.71 -2.03 -25.11
N LEU A 578 -1.09 -1.82 -23.93
CA LEU A 578 -1.81 -1.33 -22.77
C LEU A 578 -2.41 0.06 -23.00
N LEU A 579 -1.67 0.97 -23.66
CA LEU A 579 -2.18 2.30 -24.00
C LEU A 579 -3.37 2.25 -24.95
N GLU A 580 -3.45 1.27 -25.85
CA GLU A 580 -4.62 1.06 -26.70
C GLU A 580 -5.87 0.65 -25.92
N ARG A 581 -5.70 0.00 -24.75
CA ARG A 581 -6.79 -0.37 -23.86
C ARG A 581 -7.14 0.72 -22.84
N LEU A 582 -6.29 1.72 -22.67
CA LEU A 582 -6.56 2.87 -21.81
C LEU A 582 -7.49 3.87 -22.51
N ARG A 583 -8.59 4.23 -21.85
CA ARG A 583 -9.55 5.23 -22.35
C ARG A 583 -8.92 6.63 -22.41
N PRO A 584 -9.35 7.51 -23.34
CA PRO A 584 -8.93 8.91 -23.33
C PRO A 584 -9.21 9.58 -21.98
N GLY A 585 -8.25 10.33 -21.44
CA GLY A 585 -8.34 10.93 -20.10
C GLY A 585 -7.98 9.98 -18.94
N GLY A 586 -7.87 8.67 -19.20
CA GLY A 586 -7.56 7.66 -18.20
C GLY A 586 -6.13 7.74 -17.66
N PHE A 587 -5.92 7.10 -16.51
CA PHE A 587 -4.64 7.08 -15.81
C PHE A 587 -3.92 5.75 -15.97
N MET A 588 -2.59 5.82 -15.96
CA MET A 588 -1.74 4.64 -15.97
C MET A 588 -0.68 4.73 -14.88
N HIS A 589 -0.47 3.63 -14.16
CA HIS A 589 0.65 3.45 -13.26
C HIS A 589 1.61 2.41 -13.86
N VAL A 590 2.89 2.74 -13.95
CA VAL A 590 3.89 1.92 -14.63
C VAL A 590 5.13 1.76 -13.76
N GLY A 591 5.61 0.53 -13.64
CA GLY A 591 6.85 0.16 -12.97
C GLY A 591 7.94 -0.28 -13.95
N LEU A 592 9.07 0.42 -14.00
CA LEU A 592 10.21 0.10 -14.88
C LEU A 592 11.53 0.10 -14.09
N TYR A 593 12.44 -0.81 -14.41
CA TYR A 593 13.75 -0.83 -13.76
C TYR A 593 14.69 0.23 -14.32
N SER A 594 15.38 0.91 -13.41
CA SER A 594 16.41 1.90 -13.73
C SER A 594 17.71 1.24 -14.17
N GLU A 595 18.30 1.74 -15.26
CA GLU A 595 19.66 1.38 -15.68
C GLU A 595 20.70 1.69 -14.60
N ILE A 596 20.61 2.87 -13.97
CA ILE A 596 21.58 3.37 -12.99
C ILE A 596 21.45 2.60 -11.67
N ALA A 597 20.22 2.43 -11.18
CA ALA A 597 19.98 1.79 -9.89
C ALA A 597 20.23 0.27 -9.93
N ARG A 598 20.05 -0.39 -11.08
CA ARG A 598 20.32 -1.83 -11.26
C ARG A 598 21.80 -2.20 -11.38
N ARG A 599 22.75 -1.25 -11.28
CA ARG A 599 24.21 -1.50 -11.46
C ARG A 599 24.76 -2.68 -10.64
N HIS A 600 24.28 -2.89 -9.41
CA HIS A 600 24.72 -4.00 -8.56
C HIS A 600 24.19 -5.35 -9.05
N VAL A 601 22.92 -5.40 -9.49
CA VAL A 601 22.30 -6.58 -10.11
C VAL A 601 23.04 -6.96 -11.39
N VAL A 602 23.40 -5.97 -12.21
CA VAL A 602 24.15 -6.18 -13.46
C VAL A 602 25.51 -6.79 -13.19
N THR A 603 26.22 -6.27 -12.18
CA THR A 603 27.51 -6.83 -11.75
C THR A 603 27.36 -8.28 -11.29
N ALA A 604 26.32 -8.59 -10.51
CA ALA A 604 26.04 -9.95 -10.05
C ALA A 604 25.69 -10.92 -11.19
N ARG A 605 24.84 -10.48 -12.13
CA ARG A 605 24.50 -11.27 -13.34
C ARG A 605 25.71 -11.53 -14.22
N ALA A 606 26.63 -10.57 -14.35
CA ALA A 606 27.88 -10.79 -15.06
C ALA A 606 28.77 -11.85 -14.38
N ALA A 607 28.81 -11.87 -13.04
CA ALA A 607 29.54 -12.89 -12.28
C ALA A 607 28.92 -14.29 -12.44
N ILE A 608 27.58 -14.38 -12.44
CA ILE A 608 26.83 -15.61 -12.73
C ILE A 608 27.17 -16.13 -14.13
N ALA A 609 27.09 -15.26 -15.14
CA ALA A 609 27.38 -15.62 -16.53
C ALA A 609 28.83 -16.07 -16.73
N ALA A 610 29.80 -15.38 -16.11
CA ALA A 610 31.22 -15.74 -16.18
C ALA A 610 31.52 -17.14 -15.59
N ARG A 611 30.69 -17.60 -14.65
CA ARG A 611 30.81 -18.91 -14.00
C ARG A 611 29.93 -19.99 -14.62
N GLY A 612 29.04 -19.62 -15.53
CA GLY A 612 28.07 -20.54 -16.14
C GLY A 612 27.08 -21.13 -15.13
N LEU A 613 26.72 -20.39 -14.08
CA LEU A 613 25.73 -20.85 -13.09
C LEU A 613 24.32 -20.81 -13.71
N GLY A 614 23.58 -21.90 -13.57
CA GLY A 614 22.17 -21.98 -13.92
C GLY A 614 21.23 -21.43 -12.85
N ALA A 615 19.93 -21.48 -13.14
CA ALA A 615 18.85 -20.99 -12.27
C ALA A 615 18.21 -22.09 -11.40
N SER A 616 18.89 -23.24 -11.22
CA SER A 616 18.36 -24.30 -10.38
C SER A 616 18.33 -23.87 -8.90
N PRO A 617 17.41 -24.39 -8.08
CA PRO A 617 17.35 -24.05 -6.66
C PRO A 617 18.69 -24.21 -5.93
N ASP A 618 19.46 -25.26 -6.24
CA ASP A 618 20.75 -25.50 -5.58
C ASP A 618 21.85 -24.52 -6.01
N GLU A 619 21.87 -24.12 -7.28
CA GLU A 619 22.81 -23.09 -7.78
C GLU A 619 22.48 -21.72 -7.19
N ILE A 620 21.19 -21.36 -7.10
CA ILE A 620 20.74 -20.12 -6.46
C ILE A 620 21.18 -20.10 -4.99
N ARG A 621 20.90 -21.18 -4.23
CA ARG A 621 21.33 -21.30 -2.83
C ARG A 621 22.84 -21.18 -2.67
N GLY A 622 23.61 -21.88 -3.50
CA GLY A 622 25.07 -21.84 -3.45
C GLY A 622 25.64 -20.45 -3.73
N PHE A 623 25.11 -19.75 -4.74
CA PHE A 623 25.56 -18.40 -5.05
C PHE A 623 25.16 -17.41 -3.94
N ARG A 624 23.96 -17.54 -3.36
CA ARG A 624 23.53 -16.73 -2.22
C ARG A 624 24.43 -16.92 -0.99
N GLU A 625 24.75 -18.16 -0.66
CA GLU A 625 25.64 -18.50 0.46
C GLU A 625 27.00 -17.81 0.31
N GLU A 626 27.57 -17.82 -0.89
CA GLU A 626 28.80 -17.08 -1.19
C GLU A 626 28.62 -15.58 -0.99
N LEU A 627 27.57 -14.97 -1.57
CA LEU A 627 27.33 -13.54 -1.49
C LEU A 627 27.16 -13.04 -0.05
N LEU A 628 26.50 -13.82 0.81
CA LEU A 628 26.35 -13.52 2.23
C LEU A 628 27.70 -13.49 2.95
N GLY A 629 28.67 -14.31 2.56
CA GLY A 629 30.02 -14.35 3.14
C GLY A 629 31.00 -13.29 2.62
N LEU A 630 30.60 -12.48 1.62
CA LEU A 630 31.49 -11.46 1.07
C LEU A 630 31.68 -10.27 2.04
N PRO A 631 32.85 -9.60 2.01
CA PRO A 631 33.08 -8.35 2.73
C PRO A 631 32.08 -7.24 2.36
N GLU A 632 31.84 -6.31 3.29
CA GLU A 632 30.86 -5.22 3.12
C GLU A 632 31.18 -4.25 1.97
N ASP A 633 32.45 -4.12 1.60
CA ASP A 633 32.95 -3.28 0.51
C ASP A 633 32.97 -4.01 -0.85
N HIS A 634 32.63 -5.30 -0.90
CA HIS A 634 32.64 -6.07 -2.13
C HIS A 634 31.54 -5.59 -3.11
N PRO A 635 31.82 -5.44 -4.42
CA PRO A 635 30.86 -4.89 -5.41
C PRO A 635 29.53 -5.66 -5.52
N LEU A 636 29.55 -6.96 -5.20
CA LEU A 636 28.37 -7.83 -5.20
C LEU A 636 27.56 -7.77 -3.91
N LYS A 637 28.15 -7.36 -2.79
CA LYS A 637 27.47 -7.36 -1.49
C LYS A 637 26.15 -6.57 -1.47
N PRO A 638 26.00 -5.43 -2.15
CA PRO A 638 24.76 -4.67 -2.11
C PRO A 638 23.50 -5.45 -2.53
N VAL A 639 23.60 -6.48 -3.37
CA VAL A 639 22.43 -7.29 -3.75
C VAL A 639 21.88 -8.12 -2.58
N THR A 640 22.65 -8.36 -1.53
CA THR A 640 22.15 -9.08 -0.33
C THR A 640 21.31 -8.19 0.59
N ARG A 641 21.14 -6.91 0.25
CA ARG A 641 20.36 -5.93 1.02
C ARG A 641 18.95 -5.70 0.44
N THR A 642 18.66 -6.29 -0.72
CA THR A 642 17.32 -6.21 -1.33
C THR A 642 16.44 -7.32 -0.79
N ASP A 643 15.17 -7.04 -0.51
CA ASP A 643 14.20 -8.05 -0.05
C ASP A 643 14.10 -9.25 -1.00
N ASP A 644 14.20 -8.98 -2.31
CA ASP A 644 14.16 -10.00 -3.36
C ASP A 644 15.30 -11.02 -3.22
N PHE A 645 16.36 -10.71 -2.46
CA PHE A 645 17.42 -11.65 -2.19
C PHE A 645 16.97 -12.81 -1.31
N PHE A 646 15.86 -12.72 -0.55
CA PHE A 646 15.55 -13.60 0.58
C PHE A 646 14.49 -14.68 0.34
N SER A 647 14.07 -14.92 -0.89
CA SER A 647 13.35 -16.13 -1.32
C SER A 647 14.03 -16.79 -2.52
N LEU A 648 13.58 -17.96 -2.98
CA LEU A 648 14.12 -18.55 -4.21
C LEU A 648 13.62 -17.82 -5.46
N SER A 649 12.31 -17.62 -5.59
CA SER A 649 11.71 -17.05 -6.80
C SER A 649 12.05 -15.57 -6.95
N ASP A 650 12.01 -14.78 -5.87
CA ASP A 650 12.44 -13.37 -5.91
C ASP A 650 13.93 -13.28 -6.28
N CYS A 651 14.78 -14.17 -5.74
CA CYS A 651 16.22 -14.14 -6.01
C CYS A 651 16.54 -14.61 -7.42
N ARG A 652 15.79 -15.58 -7.94
CA ARG A 652 15.84 -15.99 -9.35
C ARG A 652 15.49 -14.82 -10.26
N ASP A 653 14.41 -14.11 -9.95
CA ASP A 653 13.97 -12.92 -10.69
C ASP A 653 15.01 -11.79 -10.62
N LEU A 654 15.64 -11.61 -9.46
CA LEU A 654 16.70 -10.63 -9.28
C LEU A 654 17.97 -10.98 -10.06
N LEU A 655 18.48 -12.21 -9.95
CA LEU A 655 19.85 -12.55 -10.33
C LEU A 655 19.97 -13.54 -11.50
N PHE A 656 18.93 -14.30 -11.83
CA PHE A 656 18.97 -15.38 -12.82
C PHE A 656 17.89 -15.24 -13.91
N HIS A 657 17.24 -14.08 -13.99
CA HIS A 657 16.12 -13.86 -14.88
C HIS A 657 16.51 -13.96 -16.37
N VAL A 658 15.65 -14.63 -17.15
CA VAL A 658 15.87 -14.94 -18.57
C VAL A 658 15.82 -13.70 -19.49
N SER A 659 15.02 -12.69 -19.14
CA SER A 659 14.81 -11.47 -19.92
C SER A 659 14.48 -10.27 -19.04
N GLU A 660 15.40 -9.33 -18.86
CA GLU A 660 15.13 -8.08 -18.15
C GLU A 660 15.70 -6.89 -18.91
N HIS A 661 14.81 -5.93 -19.17
CA HIS A 661 15.14 -4.65 -19.78
C HIS A 661 15.24 -3.56 -18.72
N ARG A 662 16.25 -2.72 -18.85
CA ARG A 662 16.45 -1.54 -18.01
C ARG A 662 16.21 -0.30 -18.85
N MET A 663 15.70 0.76 -18.21
CA MET A 663 15.31 2.00 -18.85
C MET A 663 16.11 3.16 -18.27
N THR A 664 16.26 4.22 -19.07
CA THR A 664 16.76 5.51 -18.60
C THR A 664 15.62 6.52 -18.61
N LEU A 665 15.65 7.50 -17.70
CA LEU A 665 14.67 8.58 -17.70
C LEU A 665 14.58 9.34 -19.04
N PRO A 666 15.69 9.61 -19.78
CA PRO A 666 15.61 10.14 -21.14
C PRO A 666 14.87 9.24 -22.14
N ALA A 667 15.04 7.92 -22.06
CA ALA A 667 14.32 6.97 -22.92
C ALA A 667 12.82 6.95 -22.59
N ILE A 668 12.46 6.99 -21.30
CA ILE A 668 11.07 7.11 -20.84
C ILE A 668 10.47 8.41 -21.36
N LYS A 669 11.16 9.55 -21.18
CA LYS A 669 10.70 10.86 -21.65
C LYS A 669 10.35 10.84 -23.15
N ARG A 670 11.25 10.31 -23.99
CA ARG A 670 11.02 10.16 -25.43
C ARG A 670 9.78 9.31 -25.73
N PHE A 671 9.62 8.17 -25.05
CA PHE A 671 8.43 7.33 -25.23
C PHE A 671 7.14 8.06 -24.85
N LEU A 672 7.14 8.85 -23.77
CA LEU A 672 5.98 9.65 -23.37
C LEU A 672 5.64 10.69 -24.45
N GLU A 673 6.62 11.39 -24.99
CA GLU A 673 6.45 12.39 -26.06
C GLU A 673 5.90 11.76 -27.35
N GLU A 674 6.47 10.63 -27.79
CA GLU A 674 6.04 9.90 -28.99
C GLU A 674 4.58 9.40 -28.90
N ASN A 675 4.11 9.09 -27.70
CA ASN A 675 2.75 8.58 -27.46
C ASN A 675 1.81 9.67 -26.90
N GLY A 676 2.26 10.92 -26.82
CA GLY A 676 1.49 12.06 -26.31
C GLY A 676 1.06 11.91 -24.85
N LEU A 677 1.77 11.14 -24.03
CA LEU A 677 1.42 10.91 -22.63
C LEU A 677 1.87 12.06 -21.74
N ARG A 678 1.07 12.38 -20.73
CA ARG A 678 1.42 13.35 -19.69
C ARG A 678 2.02 12.63 -18.48
N PHE A 679 3.23 12.98 -18.11
CA PHE A 679 3.84 12.55 -16.84
C PHE A 679 3.20 13.29 -15.66
N ILE A 680 2.74 12.53 -14.66
CA ILE A 680 2.11 13.07 -13.45
C ILE A 680 3.13 13.22 -12.32
N GLY A 681 3.97 12.20 -12.12
CA GLY A 681 4.97 12.18 -11.06
C GLY A 681 5.40 10.76 -10.69
N PHE A 682 6.41 10.66 -9.82
CA PHE A 682 6.85 9.40 -9.23
C PHE A 682 6.21 9.16 -7.86
N GLU A 683 5.89 7.91 -7.56
CA GLU A 683 5.55 7.46 -6.22
C GLU A 683 6.83 7.10 -5.46
N LEU A 684 7.26 8.00 -4.56
CA LEU A 684 8.51 7.91 -3.80
C LEU A 684 8.29 8.23 -2.33
N ASP A 685 9.22 7.80 -1.48
CA ASP A 685 9.19 8.09 -0.06
C ASP A 685 9.49 9.57 0.24
N SER A 686 9.09 10.02 1.42
CA SER A 686 9.23 11.42 1.84
C SER A 686 10.68 11.90 1.92
N ARG A 687 11.65 11.02 2.21
CA ARG A 687 13.07 11.40 2.29
C ARG A 687 13.60 11.73 0.89
N THR A 688 13.32 10.88 -0.08
CA THR A 688 13.71 11.10 -1.48
C THR A 688 13.09 12.37 -2.04
N LEU A 689 11.78 12.59 -1.81
CA LEU A 689 11.09 13.80 -2.25
C LEU A 689 11.67 15.09 -1.63
N ARG A 690 12.06 15.05 -0.35
CA ARG A 690 12.75 16.18 0.30
C ARG A 690 14.11 16.47 -0.35
N ALA A 691 14.91 15.43 -0.56
CA ALA A 691 16.24 15.57 -1.16
C ALA A 691 16.15 16.16 -2.57
N TYR A 692 15.19 15.69 -3.37
CA TYR A 692 14.92 16.25 -4.70
C TYR A 692 14.51 17.74 -4.63
N ARG A 693 13.56 18.09 -3.75
CA ARG A 693 13.12 19.49 -3.60
C ARG A 693 14.22 20.42 -3.11
N ALA A 694 15.12 19.93 -2.26
CA ALA A 694 16.30 20.70 -1.84
C ALA A 694 17.25 20.95 -3.03
N ARG A 695 17.38 19.97 -3.94
CA ARG A 695 18.22 20.06 -5.12
C ARG A 695 17.61 20.91 -6.26
N PHE A 696 16.29 20.91 -6.38
CA PHE A 696 15.53 21.59 -7.43
C PHE A 696 14.30 22.34 -6.88
N PRO A 697 14.47 23.43 -6.12
CA PRO A 697 13.37 24.13 -5.43
C PRO A 697 12.34 24.75 -6.37
N ASP A 698 12.71 25.01 -7.63
CA ASP A 698 11.85 25.61 -8.64
C ASP A 698 10.93 24.59 -9.34
N ASP A 699 11.21 23.29 -9.26
CA ASP A 699 10.33 22.24 -9.81
C ASP A 699 9.32 21.78 -8.75
N ARG A 700 8.33 22.63 -8.49
CA ARG A 700 7.25 22.32 -7.53
C ARG A 700 6.38 21.15 -7.97
N SER A 701 6.20 20.96 -9.27
CA SER A 701 5.38 19.89 -9.86
C SER A 701 6.03 18.51 -9.74
N LEU A 702 7.36 18.43 -9.63
CA LEU A 702 8.13 17.19 -9.65
C LEU A 702 8.01 16.42 -10.97
N THR A 703 7.70 17.12 -12.07
CA THR A 703 7.39 16.52 -13.38
C THR A 703 8.51 16.69 -14.40
N ASP A 704 9.64 17.30 -14.04
CA ASP A 704 10.77 17.48 -14.96
C ASP A 704 11.67 16.23 -14.96
N LEU A 705 11.52 15.38 -15.98
CA LEU A 705 12.29 14.14 -16.11
C LEU A 705 13.79 14.37 -16.33
N ASP A 706 14.21 15.53 -16.87
CA ASP A 706 15.64 15.83 -17.05
C ASP A 706 16.29 16.14 -15.70
N ARG A 707 15.58 16.88 -14.82
CA ARG A 707 16.03 17.12 -13.44
C ARG A 707 16.06 15.83 -12.62
N TRP A 708 15.07 14.96 -12.77
CA TRP A 708 15.11 13.63 -12.16
C TRP A 708 16.28 12.79 -12.65
N HIS A 709 16.64 12.87 -13.93
CA HIS A 709 17.81 12.18 -14.46
C HIS A 709 19.13 12.69 -13.84
N VAL A 710 19.27 14.01 -13.69
CA VAL A 710 20.41 14.60 -12.97
C VAL A 710 20.42 14.13 -11.51
N PHE A 711 19.26 14.17 -10.84
CA PHE A 711 19.14 13.73 -9.44
C PHE A 711 19.55 12.27 -9.26
N GLU A 712 19.06 11.38 -10.11
CA GLU A 712 19.40 9.95 -10.08
C GLU A 712 20.87 9.71 -10.35
N THR A 713 21.48 10.48 -11.26
CA THR A 713 22.92 10.38 -11.53
C THR A 713 23.75 10.78 -10.30
N GLU A 714 23.31 11.80 -9.57
CA GLU A 714 23.92 12.23 -8.30
C GLU A 714 23.60 11.27 -7.13
N ASN A 715 22.47 10.55 -7.21
CA ASN A 715 21.95 9.64 -6.18
C ASN A 715 21.54 8.30 -6.82
N PRO A 716 22.51 7.43 -7.18
CA PRO A 716 22.26 6.23 -7.98
C PRO A 716 21.26 5.23 -7.39
N ASP A 717 21.00 5.32 -6.07
CA ASP A 717 20.07 4.43 -5.37
C ASP A 717 18.64 4.96 -5.27
N THR A 718 18.34 6.08 -5.90
CA THR A 718 17.01 6.72 -5.86
C THR A 718 15.89 5.77 -6.31
N PHE A 719 16.14 4.96 -7.34
CA PHE A 719 15.15 4.08 -7.96
C PHE A 719 15.54 2.59 -7.87
N VAL A 720 16.14 2.16 -6.76
CA VAL A 720 16.54 0.75 -6.53
C VAL A 720 15.36 -0.21 -6.63
N GLY A 721 14.17 0.21 -6.17
CA GLY A 721 12.93 -0.51 -6.40
C GLY A 721 12.54 -0.48 -7.88
N MET A 722 12.02 0.66 -8.34
CA MET A 722 11.70 0.92 -9.75
C MET A 722 11.37 2.40 -9.95
N TYR A 723 11.39 2.85 -11.20
CA TYR A 723 10.59 3.99 -11.62
C TYR A 723 9.11 3.62 -11.46
N SER A 724 8.50 4.05 -10.37
CA SER A 724 7.06 3.93 -10.11
C SER A 724 6.39 5.22 -10.55
N LEU A 725 5.92 5.29 -11.80
CA LEU A 725 5.42 6.53 -12.41
C LEU A 725 3.92 6.50 -12.70
N TRP A 726 3.28 7.65 -12.44
CA TRP A 726 1.90 7.93 -12.82
C TRP A 726 1.85 8.75 -14.11
N LEU A 727 0.90 8.41 -14.98
CA LEU A 727 0.72 8.98 -16.31
C LEU A 727 -0.76 9.24 -16.60
N GLN A 728 -1.02 10.18 -17.51
CA GLN A 728 -2.35 10.39 -18.08
C GLN A 728 -2.31 10.32 -19.60
N LYS A 729 -3.26 9.58 -20.19
CA LYS A 729 -3.55 9.63 -21.62
C LYS A 729 -4.40 10.88 -21.92
N PRO A 730 -4.04 11.73 -22.90
CA PRO A 730 -4.83 12.91 -23.21
C PRO A 730 -6.29 12.59 -23.54
N GLY A 731 -7.19 13.51 -23.17
CA GLY A 731 -8.58 13.45 -23.60
C GLY A 731 -8.72 13.67 -25.11
N SER A 732 -9.86 13.26 -25.66
CA SER A 732 -10.19 13.38 -27.09
C SER A 732 -10.22 14.83 -27.62
N GLU A 733 -10.24 15.84 -26.74
CA GLU A 733 -10.24 17.26 -27.10
C GLU A 733 -8.82 17.86 -27.27
N GLY A 734 -7.76 17.07 -27.04
CA GLY A 734 -6.36 17.55 -26.99
C GLY A 734 -5.57 17.57 -28.30
N ARG A 735 -6.13 17.18 -29.46
CA ARG A 735 -5.47 17.42 -30.75
C ARG A 735 -5.65 18.89 -31.14
N ALA A 736 -4.91 19.79 -30.48
CA ALA A 736 -4.66 21.11 -31.03
C ALA A 736 -3.95 20.90 -32.39
N GLY A 737 -4.63 21.30 -33.47
CA GLY A 737 -4.03 21.33 -34.80
C GLY A 737 -2.78 22.21 -34.82
N PRO A 738 -1.88 22.01 -35.80
CA PRO A 738 -0.64 22.78 -35.87
C PRO A 738 -0.97 24.28 -35.92
N GLU A 739 -0.26 25.05 -35.09
CA GLU A 739 -0.36 26.49 -34.99
C GLU A 739 -0.41 27.13 -36.39
N ARG A 740 -1.55 27.73 -36.73
CA ARG A 740 -1.61 28.65 -37.86
C ARG A 740 -0.83 29.90 -37.47
N SER A 741 0.37 30.02 -38.02
CA SER A 741 1.12 31.26 -38.14
C SER A 741 0.21 32.37 -38.69
N GLY A 742 -0.14 33.32 -37.84
CA GLY A 742 -0.80 34.56 -38.24
C GLY A 742 0.17 35.46 -39.04
N PRO A 743 -0.33 36.25 -40.00
CA PRO A 743 0.52 36.99 -40.91
C PRO A 743 1.12 38.23 -40.23
N ASN A 744 2.41 38.48 -40.50
CA ASN A 744 3.08 39.75 -40.23
C ASN A 744 2.31 40.91 -40.86
N PRO A 745 2.05 42.02 -40.14
CA PRO A 745 1.67 43.26 -40.77
C PRO A 745 2.93 43.98 -41.24
N VAL A 746 3.03 44.16 -42.55
CA VAL A 746 3.83 45.21 -43.18
C VAL A 746 2.97 46.48 -43.20
N GLY A 747 3.51 47.59 -42.70
CA GLY A 747 2.88 48.91 -42.76
C GLY A 747 3.26 49.79 -41.58
#